data_AF-A0A2V1IRL7-F1
#
_entry.id   AF-A0A2V1IRL7-F1
#
_cell.length_a   1.000
_cell.length_b   1.000
_cell.length_c   1.000
_cell.angle_alpha   90.00
_cell.angle_beta   90.00
_cell.angle_gamma   90.00
#
_symmetry.space_group_name_H-M   'P 1'
#
loop_
_entity.id
_entity.type
_entity.pdbx_description
1 polymer ?
#
loop_
_entity_poly.entity_id
_entity_poly.type
_entity_poly.pdbx_seq_one_letter_code
_entity_poly.pdbx_strand_id
1 'polypeptide(L)'
;MDKNTLLGMLLMGAVIFGFMWLNKPSEEELARQREIAEQQEAARLEAAQAAQVLTLDSVSAAERATIASTIRRFGTADSLTGAYTLDAREAHLTLSPEGAIGGTVDTDFGPVAAADIIAARYDGIPQQTAAAAVSNLKQSMAAVARYQGFARYLKGKESTVTLSNHDVTLEISTKGGAISKAWLNNYKSYDSTALTLMDPATDGYSFMLTTATQRLDTREFYFTPVAEGDSAVTMMLDLGDGARWGLRYTLPAKGYTARMEIVQERMQQIIPPSVASIDFNWHQKMRRDEAGRVFEERNSALYYMFANGDVENLSEGSTERKEVNERVKWIAYKNQFFTSLIVPDSYFTTAIVDSEKLDDNPDYIKEMDTQATLEYSSAQPSPAGFTFFFGPNLYPLLSDLQNDINPGQNLHLTNLIPLGWALFRWINTLIIIPVFTFLGGFISNYGIIILLLTLFIKIILFPFTYKSFMSQAKMRVLAPEIKEINDKWPGQENAMKRQQESMALYSRAGANPMSGCLPMLLQLPILVAMFNFFPSAIELRGEPFLWAKDLSAPDAIVSWTSNIPFISSTFGNHISLFCLLMTVVNIIYTHINMQSQPGGNSMPGMKWMMYLMPVMFLFFFNNYAAGLSCYYFLFLLITILQTYLFRKFVDEEKVRATMRENAKKPRKKGFWATKLEEAQKQQQAMLREQQRRGGGGKRR
;
A
#
# COMPACT_ATOMS: atom_id res chain seq x y z
N MET A 1 -26.75 -19.69 -19.17
CA MET A 1 -26.10 -20.35 -20.32
C MET A 1 -26.71 -21.73 -20.46
N ASP A 2 -27.24 -22.08 -21.63
CA ASP A 2 -28.04 -23.30 -21.80
C ASP A 2 -27.15 -24.56 -21.79
N LYS A 3 -27.69 -25.70 -21.33
CA LYS A 3 -26.90 -26.94 -21.13
C LYS A 3 -26.21 -27.44 -22.42
N ASN A 4 -26.81 -27.16 -23.57
CA ASN A 4 -26.27 -27.55 -24.89
C ASN A 4 -25.06 -26.69 -25.30
N THR A 5 -24.98 -25.43 -24.88
CA THR A 5 -23.83 -24.55 -25.13
C THR A 5 -22.61 -24.95 -24.30
N LEU A 6 -22.86 -25.43 -23.07
CA LEU A 6 -21.82 -25.90 -22.15
C LEU A 6 -21.21 -27.23 -22.63
N LEU A 7 -22.05 -28.14 -23.14
CA LEU A 7 -21.61 -29.41 -23.74
C LEU A 7 -20.84 -29.18 -25.06
N GLY A 8 -21.25 -28.21 -25.87
CA GLY A 8 -20.55 -27.81 -27.09
C GLY A 8 -19.14 -27.28 -26.84
N MET A 9 -18.95 -26.43 -25.81
CA MET A 9 -17.61 -25.96 -25.42
C MET A 9 -16.73 -27.07 -24.84
N LEU A 10 -17.32 -28.03 -24.11
CA LEU A 10 -16.59 -29.17 -23.54
C LEU A 10 -16.07 -30.11 -24.64
N LEU A 11 -16.90 -30.39 -25.66
CA LEU A 11 -16.51 -31.21 -26.81
C LEU A 11 -15.48 -30.50 -27.70
N MET A 12 -15.61 -29.19 -27.88
CA MET A 12 -14.62 -28.39 -28.63
C MET A 12 -13.27 -28.36 -27.90
N GLY A 13 -13.28 -28.24 -26.57
CA GLY A 13 -12.09 -28.37 -25.73
C GLY A 13 -11.45 -29.75 -25.81
N ALA A 14 -12.25 -30.83 -25.82
CA ALA A 14 -11.75 -32.19 -25.95
C ALA A 14 -11.10 -32.47 -27.33
N VAL A 15 -11.65 -31.91 -28.41
CA VAL A 15 -11.06 -32.04 -29.76
C VAL A 15 -9.77 -31.25 -29.88
N ILE A 16 -9.71 -30.03 -29.34
CA ILE A 16 -8.49 -29.21 -29.32
C ILE A 16 -7.40 -29.91 -28.49
N PHE A 17 -7.75 -30.44 -27.32
CA PHE A 17 -6.80 -31.15 -26.47
C PHE A 17 -6.32 -32.47 -27.09
N GLY A 18 -7.22 -33.22 -27.74
CA GLY A 18 -6.87 -34.43 -28.49
C GLY A 18 -5.93 -34.14 -29.67
N PHE A 19 -6.17 -33.05 -30.40
CA PHE A 19 -5.31 -32.60 -31.50
C PHE A 19 -3.94 -32.11 -31.00
N MET A 20 -3.88 -31.41 -29.87
CA MET A 20 -2.63 -30.99 -29.22
C MET A 20 -1.81 -32.18 -28.72
N TRP A 21 -2.48 -33.24 -28.26
CA TRP A 21 -1.81 -34.43 -27.75
C TRP A 21 -1.26 -35.34 -28.88
N LEU A 22 -2.00 -35.47 -29.98
CA LEU A 22 -1.57 -36.23 -31.17
C LEU A 22 -0.42 -35.55 -31.94
N ASN A 23 -0.29 -34.22 -31.85
CA ASN A 23 0.77 -33.45 -32.52
C ASN A 23 1.93 -33.04 -31.60
N LYS A 24 2.14 -33.73 -30.46
CA LYS A 24 3.37 -33.51 -29.68
C LYS A 24 4.58 -34.05 -30.47
N PRO A 25 5.66 -33.27 -30.63
CA PRO A 25 6.87 -33.76 -31.28
C PRO A 25 7.41 -34.98 -30.53
N SER A 26 7.84 -35.98 -31.29
CA SER A 26 8.35 -37.24 -30.74
C SER A 26 9.63 -37.02 -29.91
N GLU A 27 9.94 -37.90 -28.94
CA GLU A 27 11.13 -37.74 -28.09
C GLU A 27 12.44 -37.65 -28.91
N GLU A 28 12.52 -38.30 -30.07
CA GLU A 28 13.65 -38.19 -31.00
C GLU A 28 13.76 -36.81 -31.69
N GLU A 29 12.64 -36.13 -31.95
CA GLU A 29 12.64 -34.77 -32.52
C GLU A 29 13.02 -33.74 -31.47
N LEU A 30 12.57 -33.92 -30.23
CA LEU A 30 12.96 -33.08 -29.08
C LEU A 30 14.44 -33.24 -28.75
N ALA A 31 14.97 -34.46 -28.80
CA ALA A 31 16.40 -34.73 -28.63
C ALA A 31 17.23 -34.07 -29.75
N ARG A 32 16.81 -34.23 -31.03
CA ARG A 32 17.47 -33.54 -32.15
C ARG A 32 17.40 -32.02 -32.05
N GLN A 33 16.27 -31.46 -31.60
CA GLN A 33 16.15 -30.01 -31.39
C GLN A 33 17.04 -29.51 -30.24
N ARG A 34 17.20 -30.29 -29.18
CA ARG A 34 18.14 -29.98 -28.08
C ARG A 34 19.58 -30.08 -28.53
N GLU A 35 19.95 -31.13 -29.28
CA GLU A 35 21.29 -31.26 -29.86
C GLU A 35 21.59 -30.11 -30.84
N ILE A 36 20.61 -29.71 -31.67
CA ILE A 36 20.78 -28.55 -32.57
C ILE A 36 20.87 -27.24 -31.78
N ALA A 37 20.08 -27.07 -30.71
CA ALA A 37 20.14 -25.88 -29.86
C ALA A 37 21.48 -25.81 -29.09
N GLU A 38 21.95 -26.92 -28.54
CA GLU A 38 23.26 -27.04 -27.89
C GLU A 38 24.39 -26.84 -28.90
N GLN A 39 24.29 -27.36 -30.13
CA GLN A 39 25.26 -27.09 -31.20
C GLN A 39 25.21 -25.63 -31.65
N GLN A 40 24.05 -24.99 -31.70
CA GLN A 40 23.92 -23.57 -32.03
C GLN A 40 24.41 -22.66 -30.90
N GLU A 41 24.22 -23.07 -29.65
CA GLU A 41 24.73 -22.36 -28.48
C GLU A 41 26.24 -22.55 -28.34
N ALA A 42 26.76 -23.76 -28.55
CA ALA A 42 28.19 -24.04 -28.66
C ALA A 42 28.81 -23.31 -29.84
N ALA A 43 28.16 -23.27 -31.01
CA ALA A 43 28.63 -22.50 -32.16
C ALA A 43 28.49 -20.98 -31.94
N ARG A 44 27.52 -20.50 -31.15
CA ARG A 44 27.43 -19.10 -30.72
C ARG A 44 28.51 -18.74 -29.71
N LEU A 45 28.84 -19.65 -28.80
CA LEU A 45 29.91 -19.50 -27.83
C LEU A 45 31.28 -19.58 -28.52
N GLU A 46 31.47 -20.50 -29.46
CA GLU A 46 32.65 -20.56 -30.34
C GLU A 46 32.70 -19.35 -31.27
N ALA A 47 31.59 -18.85 -31.81
CA ALA A 47 31.58 -17.63 -32.62
C ALA A 47 31.78 -16.38 -31.76
N ALA A 48 31.34 -16.35 -30.50
CA ALA A 48 31.63 -15.29 -29.54
C ALA A 48 33.11 -15.33 -29.08
N GLN A 49 33.67 -16.53 -28.89
CA GLN A 49 35.09 -16.76 -28.59
C GLN A 49 36.00 -16.54 -29.83
N ALA A 50 35.53 -16.83 -31.03
CA ALA A 50 36.23 -16.59 -32.30
C ALA A 50 36.07 -15.13 -32.79
N ALA A 51 34.99 -14.43 -32.42
CA ALA A 51 34.91 -12.97 -32.53
C ALA A 51 35.84 -12.26 -31.52
N GLN A 52 36.33 -12.97 -30.50
CA GLN A 52 37.44 -12.58 -29.64
C GLN A 52 38.81 -13.01 -30.17
N VAL A 53 39.00 -13.11 -31.49
CA VAL A 53 40.33 -12.86 -32.05
C VAL A 53 40.63 -11.38 -31.75
N LEU A 54 41.31 -11.16 -30.63
CA LEU A 54 41.74 -9.88 -30.08
C LEU A 54 42.62 -9.13 -31.11
N THR A 55 42.01 -8.53 -32.12
CA THR A 55 42.62 -7.40 -32.80
C THR A 55 42.73 -6.32 -31.73
N LEU A 56 43.95 -6.01 -31.33
CA LEU A 56 44.18 -4.90 -30.43
C LEU A 56 43.78 -3.63 -31.19
N ASP A 57 42.58 -3.15 -30.91
CA ASP A 57 42.16 -1.82 -31.34
C ASP A 57 43.19 -0.82 -30.82
N SER A 58 43.62 0.12 -31.65
CA SER A 58 44.69 1.04 -31.32
C SER A 58 44.14 2.46 -31.23
N VAL A 59 44.74 3.29 -30.37
CA VAL A 59 44.38 4.70 -30.28
C VAL A 59 45.02 5.42 -31.47
N SER A 60 44.19 5.85 -32.42
CA SER A 60 44.60 6.59 -33.60
C SER A 60 45.20 7.96 -33.23
N ALA A 61 45.98 8.55 -34.14
CA ALA A 61 46.60 9.86 -33.91
C ALA A 61 45.56 10.98 -33.64
N ALA A 62 44.39 10.90 -34.26
CA ALA A 62 43.28 11.83 -34.03
C ALA A 62 42.67 11.67 -32.63
N GLU A 63 42.49 10.43 -32.17
CA GLU A 63 42.03 10.14 -30.81
C GLU A 63 43.03 10.64 -29.76
N ARG A 64 44.34 10.48 -29.98
CA ARG A 64 45.38 11.00 -29.08
C ARG A 64 45.31 12.52 -28.90
N ALA A 65 45.16 13.26 -30.00
CA ALA A 65 45.00 14.72 -29.95
C ALA A 65 43.71 15.12 -29.23
N THR A 66 42.65 14.33 -29.41
CA THR A 66 41.36 14.52 -28.73
C THR A 66 41.49 14.27 -27.22
N ILE A 67 42.22 13.23 -26.80
CA ILE A 67 42.48 12.93 -25.38
C ILE A 67 43.23 14.09 -24.71
N ALA A 68 44.33 14.59 -25.31
CA ALA A 68 45.10 15.69 -24.75
C ALA A 68 44.25 16.97 -24.58
N SER A 69 43.47 17.33 -25.61
CA SER A 69 42.59 18.50 -25.55
C SER A 69 41.45 18.32 -24.54
N THR A 70 40.93 17.10 -24.39
CA THR A 70 39.91 16.74 -23.40
C THR A 70 40.43 16.89 -21.98
N ILE A 71 41.65 16.40 -21.69
CA ILE A 71 42.29 16.55 -20.38
C ILE A 71 42.52 18.04 -20.05
N ARG A 72 42.97 18.86 -21.00
CA ARG A 72 43.13 20.30 -20.76
C ARG A 72 41.81 21.01 -20.45
N ARG A 73 40.74 20.61 -21.14
CA ARG A 73 39.45 21.28 -21.05
C ARG A 73 38.65 20.88 -19.80
N PHE A 74 38.68 19.61 -19.42
CA PHE A 74 37.83 19.06 -18.36
C PHE A 74 38.60 18.55 -17.15
N GLY A 75 39.93 18.48 -17.22
CA GLY A 75 40.79 18.14 -16.10
C GLY A 75 40.94 19.28 -15.10
N THR A 76 41.53 18.95 -13.96
CA THR A 76 41.86 19.87 -12.88
C THR A 76 43.30 20.31 -13.05
N ALA A 77 43.55 21.62 -13.12
CA ALA A 77 44.89 22.16 -13.23
C ALA A 77 45.57 22.16 -11.86
N ASP A 78 46.79 21.63 -11.80
CA ASP A 78 47.67 21.78 -10.64
C ASP A 78 48.40 23.12 -10.74
N SER A 79 48.10 24.02 -9.80
CA SER A 79 48.70 25.35 -9.72
C SER A 79 50.23 25.36 -9.51
N LEU A 80 50.82 24.26 -9.02
CA LEU A 80 52.25 24.17 -8.72
C LEU A 80 53.05 23.58 -9.89
N THR A 81 52.51 22.55 -10.54
CA THR A 81 53.21 21.82 -11.61
C THR A 81 52.79 22.24 -13.01
N GLY A 82 51.65 22.91 -13.17
CA GLY A 82 51.05 23.22 -14.47
C GLY A 82 50.50 21.98 -15.19
N ALA A 83 50.49 20.81 -14.55
CA ALA A 83 49.92 19.60 -15.09
C ALA A 83 48.39 19.59 -14.92
N TYR A 84 47.70 18.88 -15.82
CA TYR A 84 46.26 18.67 -15.74
C TYR A 84 45.97 17.22 -15.38
N THR A 85 45.02 16.99 -14.48
CA THR A 85 44.58 15.64 -14.10
C THR A 85 43.10 15.46 -14.39
N LEU A 86 42.73 14.39 -15.09
CA LEU A 86 41.36 14.04 -15.43
C LEU A 86 41.07 12.63 -14.93
N ASP A 87 40.16 12.54 -13.97
CA ASP A 87 39.57 11.28 -13.52
C ASP A 87 38.22 11.09 -14.20
N ALA A 88 37.99 9.93 -14.81
CA ALA A 88 36.68 9.56 -15.33
C ALA A 88 36.55 8.04 -15.43
N ARG A 89 35.56 7.46 -14.74
CA ARG A 89 35.33 6.01 -14.68
C ARG A 89 36.61 5.21 -14.36
N GLU A 90 37.11 4.39 -15.27
CA GLU A 90 38.29 3.55 -15.08
C GLU A 90 39.60 4.28 -15.41
N ALA A 91 39.56 5.46 -16.02
CA ALA A 91 40.75 6.20 -16.44
C ALA A 91 41.15 7.30 -15.43
N HIS A 92 42.43 7.31 -15.06
CA HIS A 92 43.12 8.40 -14.37
C HIS A 92 44.19 8.95 -15.33
N LEU A 93 43.94 10.08 -15.96
CA LEU A 93 44.82 10.62 -17.00
C LEU A 93 45.50 11.91 -16.53
N THR A 94 46.79 12.01 -16.78
CA THR A 94 47.56 13.24 -16.53
C THR A 94 48.06 13.82 -17.83
N LEU A 95 48.11 15.14 -17.94
CA LEU A 95 48.75 15.83 -19.05
C LEU A 95 49.81 16.79 -18.52
N SER A 96 51.08 16.55 -18.87
CA SER A 96 52.19 17.42 -18.50
C SER A 96 52.13 18.78 -19.22
N PRO A 97 52.84 19.82 -18.72
CA PRO A 97 52.96 21.11 -19.39
C PRO A 97 53.45 20.99 -20.84
N GLU A 98 54.34 20.02 -21.10
CA GLU A 98 54.91 19.71 -22.43
C GLU A 98 53.93 18.91 -23.32
N GLY A 99 52.74 18.56 -22.80
CA GLY A 99 51.70 17.86 -23.54
C GLY A 99 51.83 16.34 -23.56
N ALA A 100 52.66 15.75 -22.68
CA ALA A 100 52.76 14.31 -22.55
C ALA A 100 51.58 13.75 -21.75
N ILE A 101 50.89 12.76 -22.31
CA ILE A 101 49.79 12.06 -21.63
C ILE A 101 50.38 10.91 -20.80
N GLY A 102 50.01 10.86 -19.52
CA GLY A 102 50.38 9.83 -18.57
C GLY A 102 49.18 9.36 -17.73
N GLY A 103 49.45 8.72 -16.61
CA GLY A 103 48.44 8.15 -15.72
C GLY A 103 48.17 6.67 -15.98
N THR A 104 47.02 6.16 -15.51
CA THR A 104 46.67 4.74 -15.53
C THR A 104 45.22 4.52 -15.96
N VAL A 105 44.95 3.36 -16.56
CA VAL A 105 43.60 2.86 -16.85
C VAL A 105 43.41 1.56 -16.11
N ASP A 106 42.41 1.52 -15.24
CA ASP A 106 42.09 0.36 -14.43
C ASP A 106 41.39 -0.72 -15.28
N THR A 107 41.77 -1.98 -15.06
CA THR A 107 41.12 -3.15 -15.66
C THR A 107 40.94 -4.24 -14.62
N ASP A 108 40.09 -5.24 -14.89
CA ASP A 108 39.91 -6.40 -14.03
C ASP A 108 41.21 -7.20 -13.79
N PHE A 109 42.22 -7.01 -14.67
CA PHE A 109 43.51 -7.69 -14.62
C PHE A 109 44.63 -6.81 -14.05
N GLY A 110 44.30 -5.62 -13.54
CA GLY A 110 45.24 -4.64 -13.00
C GLY A 110 45.38 -3.37 -13.84
N PRO A 111 45.99 -2.32 -13.29
CA PRO A 111 46.14 -1.03 -13.96
C PRO A 111 47.18 -1.10 -15.08
N VAL A 112 46.89 -0.43 -16.20
CA VAL A 112 47.81 -0.27 -17.34
C VAL A 112 48.17 1.20 -17.50
N ALA A 113 49.44 1.52 -17.77
CA ALA A 113 49.87 2.90 -17.97
C ALA A 113 49.22 3.49 -19.23
N ALA A 114 48.58 4.66 -19.09
CA ALA A 114 47.90 5.31 -20.20
C ALA A 114 48.86 5.65 -21.36
N ALA A 115 50.11 6.00 -21.04
CA ALA A 115 51.15 6.25 -22.03
C ALA A 115 51.42 5.02 -22.93
N ASP A 116 51.33 3.82 -22.37
CA ASP A 116 51.58 2.56 -23.08
C ASP A 116 50.41 2.19 -23.98
N ILE A 117 49.18 2.43 -23.53
CA ILE A 117 47.96 2.28 -24.35
C ILE A 117 48.00 3.26 -25.55
N ILE A 118 48.35 4.51 -25.29
CA ILE A 118 48.40 5.59 -26.30
C ILE A 118 49.52 5.36 -27.32
N ALA A 119 50.67 4.87 -26.88
CA ALA A 119 51.80 4.55 -27.74
C ALA A 119 51.70 3.16 -28.38
N ALA A 120 50.64 2.39 -28.08
CA ALA A 120 50.47 1.00 -28.47
C ALA A 120 51.66 0.10 -28.08
N ARG A 121 52.25 0.34 -26.91
CA ARG A 121 53.35 -0.43 -26.33
C ARG A 121 52.80 -1.42 -25.32
N TYR A 122 52.74 -2.69 -25.68
CA TYR A 122 52.15 -3.73 -24.84
C TYR A 122 53.15 -4.82 -24.45
N ASP A 123 54.44 -4.51 -24.52
CA ASP A 123 55.52 -5.43 -24.18
C ASP A 123 55.41 -5.87 -22.72
N GLY A 124 55.17 -7.16 -22.49
CA GLY A 124 54.97 -7.72 -21.15
C GLY A 124 53.56 -7.58 -20.58
N ILE A 125 52.60 -7.05 -21.34
CA ILE A 125 51.19 -6.95 -20.94
C ILE A 125 50.37 -8.05 -21.64
N PRO A 126 49.59 -8.87 -20.91
CA PRO A 126 48.71 -9.87 -21.53
C PRO A 126 47.74 -9.22 -22.52
N GLN A 127 47.51 -9.87 -23.67
CA GLN A 127 46.68 -9.33 -24.75
C GLN A 127 45.25 -8.99 -24.29
N GLN A 128 44.69 -9.78 -23.38
CA GLN A 128 43.38 -9.55 -22.79
C GLN A 128 43.35 -8.28 -21.90
N THR A 129 44.39 -8.07 -21.09
CA THR A 129 44.57 -6.87 -20.28
C THR A 129 44.73 -5.62 -21.15
N ALA A 130 45.51 -5.73 -22.22
CA ALA A 130 45.72 -4.63 -23.15
C ALA A 130 44.44 -4.23 -23.90
N ALA A 131 43.66 -5.19 -24.38
CA ALA A 131 42.38 -4.92 -25.02
C ALA A 131 41.34 -4.33 -24.06
N ALA A 132 41.27 -4.84 -22.83
CA ALA A 132 40.42 -4.27 -21.77
C ALA A 132 40.82 -2.82 -21.47
N ALA A 133 42.12 -2.53 -21.37
CA ALA A 133 42.62 -1.19 -21.12
C ALA A 133 42.29 -0.20 -22.25
N VAL A 134 42.42 -0.61 -23.52
CA VAL A 134 41.99 0.22 -24.67
C VAL A 134 40.49 0.49 -24.62
N SER A 135 39.67 -0.55 -24.38
CA SER A 135 38.22 -0.42 -24.29
C SER A 135 37.81 0.54 -23.17
N ASN A 136 38.36 0.36 -21.97
CA ASN A 136 38.09 1.20 -20.80
C ASN A 136 38.52 2.65 -21.04
N LEU A 137 39.67 2.88 -21.69
CA LEU A 137 40.11 4.23 -22.08
C LEU A 137 39.13 4.88 -23.06
N LYS A 138 38.73 4.17 -24.13
CA LYS A 138 37.77 4.71 -25.12
C LYS A 138 36.41 5.01 -24.49
N GLN A 139 35.91 4.13 -23.64
CA GLN A 139 34.66 4.34 -22.90
C GLN A 139 34.76 5.52 -21.92
N SER A 140 35.88 5.66 -21.22
CA SER A 140 36.13 6.80 -20.34
C SER A 140 36.18 8.12 -21.13
N MET A 141 36.81 8.15 -22.29
CA MET A 141 36.83 9.34 -23.15
C MET A 141 35.47 9.68 -23.76
N ALA A 142 34.70 8.66 -24.16
CA ALA A 142 33.31 8.85 -24.58
C ALA A 142 32.45 9.40 -23.43
N ALA A 143 32.67 8.92 -22.20
CA ALA A 143 32.03 9.47 -21.02
C ALA A 143 32.46 10.92 -20.77
N VAL A 144 33.73 11.28 -20.88
CA VAL A 144 34.14 12.68 -20.70
C VAL A 144 33.52 13.60 -21.75
N ALA A 145 33.43 13.15 -23.01
CA ALA A 145 32.75 13.90 -24.05
C ALA A 145 31.25 14.10 -23.76
N ARG A 146 30.58 13.10 -23.17
CA ARG A 146 29.17 13.15 -22.79
C ARG A 146 28.93 14.01 -21.53
N TYR A 147 29.65 13.75 -20.46
CA TYR A 147 29.41 14.34 -19.13
C TYR A 147 30.14 15.68 -18.92
N GLN A 148 31.15 16.00 -19.76
CA GLN A 148 31.86 17.29 -19.74
C GLN A 148 32.40 17.63 -18.33
N GLY A 149 32.04 18.79 -17.77
CA GLY A 149 32.45 19.19 -16.42
C GLY A 149 32.02 18.21 -15.31
N PHE A 150 30.98 17.39 -15.55
CA PHE A 150 30.53 16.35 -14.63
C PHE A 150 31.37 15.06 -14.70
N ALA A 151 32.19 14.88 -15.74
CA ALA A 151 32.91 13.63 -15.96
C ALA A 151 33.85 13.26 -14.81
N ARG A 152 34.44 14.27 -14.15
CA ARG A 152 35.28 14.12 -12.96
C ARG A 152 34.56 13.49 -11.77
N TYR A 153 33.24 13.54 -11.75
CA TYR A 153 32.40 12.99 -10.70
C TYR A 153 31.87 11.60 -11.05
N LEU A 154 32.23 11.01 -12.19
CA LEU A 154 31.85 9.63 -12.52
C LEU A 154 32.68 8.59 -11.78
N LYS A 155 33.88 8.97 -11.31
CA LYS A 155 34.76 8.14 -10.47
C LYS A 155 34.82 8.72 -9.07
N GLY A 156 34.75 7.87 -8.06
CA GLY A 156 34.82 8.28 -6.67
C GLY A 156 34.66 7.08 -5.75
N LYS A 157 34.89 7.32 -4.45
CA LYS A 157 34.64 6.33 -3.40
C LYS A 157 33.27 6.60 -2.80
N GLU A 158 32.41 5.58 -2.80
CA GLU A 158 31.14 5.66 -2.08
C GLU A 158 31.39 5.66 -0.57
N SER A 159 30.73 6.58 0.12
CA SER A 159 30.70 6.72 1.57
C SER A 159 29.38 7.37 1.97
N THR A 160 28.99 7.27 3.23
CA THR A 160 27.75 7.86 3.73
C THR A 160 28.03 8.92 4.80
N VAL A 161 27.16 9.93 4.85
CA VAL A 161 27.07 10.87 5.97
C VAL A 161 25.78 10.60 6.73
N THR A 162 25.87 10.43 8.05
CA THR A 162 24.72 10.14 8.90
C THR A 162 24.16 11.42 9.51
N LEU A 163 22.86 11.66 9.31
CA LEU A 163 22.09 12.64 10.07
C LEU A 163 21.10 11.89 10.98
N SER A 164 21.10 12.17 12.27
CA SER A 164 20.25 11.46 13.24
C SER A 164 19.59 12.42 14.20
N ASN A 165 18.32 12.15 14.54
CA ASN A 165 17.60 12.82 15.60
C ASN A 165 16.94 11.77 16.53
N HIS A 166 16.01 12.19 17.40
CA HIS A 166 15.35 11.25 18.32
C HIS A 166 14.50 10.17 17.60
N ASP A 167 13.90 10.48 16.46
CA ASP A 167 12.82 9.70 15.86
C ASP A 167 13.24 8.96 14.58
N VAL A 168 14.14 9.54 13.78
CA VAL A 168 14.63 9.01 12.51
C VAL A 168 16.14 9.18 12.38
N THR A 169 16.77 8.24 11.69
CA THR A 169 18.16 8.36 11.24
C THR A 169 18.26 8.14 9.75
N LEU A 170 19.06 8.97 9.10
CA LEU A 170 19.27 9.02 7.66
C LEU A 170 20.74 8.82 7.35
N GLU A 171 21.04 8.01 6.34
CA GLU A 171 22.34 7.98 5.70
C GLU A 171 22.20 8.58 4.30
N ILE A 172 23.01 9.59 4.01
CA ILE A 172 23.09 10.22 2.71
C ILE A 172 24.35 9.72 2.02
N SER A 173 24.20 9.04 0.88
CA SER A 173 25.34 8.51 0.12
C SER A 173 26.01 9.62 -0.69
N THR A 174 27.34 9.59 -0.72
CA THR A 174 28.12 10.39 -1.67
C THR A 174 27.87 9.94 -3.09
N LYS A 175 27.45 8.69 -3.33
CA LYS A 175 26.97 8.26 -4.65
C LYS A 175 25.52 8.74 -4.84
N GLY A 176 25.28 9.52 -5.89
CA GLY A 176 23.97 10.11 -6.16
C GLY A 176 23.62 11.34 -5.30
N GLY A 177 24.29 11.53 -4.16
CA GLY A 177 23.99 12.61 -3.23
C GLY A 177 22.62 12.49 -2.58
N ALA A 178 22.04 11.29 -2.56
CA ALA A 178 20.67 10.99 -2.14
C ALA A 178 20.64 10.35 -0.74
N ILE A 179 19.50 10.47 -0.04
CA ILE A 179 19.22 9.64 1.14
C ILE A 179 19.17 8.19 0.67
N SER A 180 20.19 7.42 1.02
CA SER A 180 20.34 6.02 0.63
C SER A 180 19.72 5.09 1.65
N LYS A 181 19.63 5.52 2.92
CA LYS A 181 18.99 4.75 3.97
C LYS A 181 18.20 5.64 4.93
N ALA A 182 17.00 5.21 5.30
CA ALA A 182 16.17 5.88 6.30
C ALA A 182 15.50 4.85 7.20
N TRP A 183 15.75 4.91 8.52
CA TRP A 183 15.11 4.03 9.49
C TRP A 183 14.56 4.78 10.70
N LEU A 184 13.50 4.23 11.28
CA LEU A 184 12.83 4.83 12.43
C LEU A 184 13.44 4.29 13.72
N ASN A 185 13.96 5.18 14.56
CA ASN A 185 14.74 4.81 15.75
C ASN A 185 13.90 4.09 16.81
N ASN A 186 12.59 4.37 16.83
CA ASN A 186 11.65 3.87 17.85
C ASN A 186 10.79 2.69 17.37
N TYR A 187 11.04 2.16 16.17
CA TYR A 187 10.25 1.08 15.58
C TYR A 187 11.13 -0.07 15.07
N LYS A 188 10.57 -1.27 15.13
CA LYS A 188 11.17 -2.51 14.59
C LYS A 188 10.22 -3.18 13.62
N SER A 189 10.77 -3.90 12.64
CA SER A 189 10.01 -4.82 11.79
C SER A 189 9.60 -6.07 12.58
N TYR A 190 8.64 -6.85 12.06
CA TYR A 190 8.13 -8.07 12.69
C TYR A 190 9.21 -9.12 13.00
N ASP A 191 10.31 -9.11 12.26
CA ASP A 191 11.50 -9.96 12.45
C ASP A 191 12.51 -9.37 13.45
N SER A 192 12.14 -8.33 14.20
CA SER A 192 12.97 -7.61 15.18
C SER A 192 14.13 -6.79 14.61
N THR A 193 14.25 -6.69 13.28
CA THR A 193 15.21 -5.79 12.63
C THR A 193 14.76 -4.33 12.72
N ALA A 194 15.66 -3.38 12.43
CA ALA A 194 15.32 -1.96 12.41
C ALA A 194 14.28 -1.68 11.30
N LEU A 195 13.23 -0.94 11.62
CA LEU A 195 12.22 -0.59 10.63
C LEU A 195 12.80 0.44 9.64
N THR A 196 13.06 -0.01 8.41
CA THR A 196 13.78 0.73 7.38
C THR A 196 12.83 1.06 6.24
N LEU A 197 12.61 2.36 6.00
CA LEU A 197 11.71 2.86 4.95
C LEU A 197 12.44 3.23 3.66
N MET A 198 13.77 3.31 3.68
CA MET A 198 14.59 3.34 2.46
C MET A 198 15.81 2.45 2.69
N ASP A 199 16.02 1.49 1.79
CA ASP A 199 17.18 0.59 1.79
C ASP A 199 18.09 0.85 0.58
N PRO A 200 19.42 1.00 0.76
CA PRO A 200 20.34 1.34 -0.32
C PRO A 200 20.44 0.26 -1.41
N ALA A 201 20.05 -0.99 -1.12
CA ALA A 201 20.11 -2.07 -2.10
C ALA A 201 18.95 -2.02 -3.11
N THR A 202 17.82 -1.43 -2.73
CA THR A 202 16.59 -1.50 -3.53
C THR A 202 15.94 -0.17 -3.81
N ASP A 203 16.28 0.88 -3.07
CA ASP A 203 15.54 2.14 -3.10
C ASP A 203 16.47 3.30 -3.48
N GLY A 204 15.90 4.35 -4.07
CA GLY A 204 16.65 5.54 -4.37
C GLY A 204 15.87 6.56 -5.17
N TYR A 205 16.41 7.77 -5.25
CA TYR A 205 15.88 8.81 -6.11
C TYR A 205 17.00 9.57 -6.82
N SER A 206 16.63 10.29 -7.87
CA SER A 206 17.58 11.04 -8.67
C SER A 206 16.96 12.23 -9.38
N PHE A 207 17.84 13.12 -9.87
CA PHE A 207 17.47 14.24 -10.70
C PHE A 207 18.10 14.11 -12.09
N MET A 208 17.34 14.51 -13.11
CA MET A 208 17.80 14.55 -14.49
C MET A 208 18.20 15.97 -14.87
N LEU A 209 19.51 16.25 -14.84
CA LEU A 209 20.06 17.52 -15.25
C LEU A 209 20.14 17.60 -16.78
N THR A 210 19.46 18.59 -17.36
CA THR A 210 19.47 18.81 -18.81
C THR A 210 20.44 19.95 -19.16
N THR A 211 21.52 19.61 -19.85
CA THR A 211 22.46 20.58 -20.42
C THR A 211 22.06 20.91 -21.87
N ALA A 212 22.79 21.80 -22.54
CA ALA A 212 22.55 22.12 -23.96
C ALA A 212 22.64 20.90 -24.90
N THR A 213 23.35 19.84 -24.50
CA THR A 213 23.70 18.72 -25.40
C THR A 213 23.32 17.35 -24.86
N GLN A 214 23.05 17.23 -23.56
CA GLN A 214 22.93 15.94 -22.88
C GLN A 214 21.95 16.02 -21.70
N ARG A 215 21.37 14.86 -21.36
CA ARG A 215 20.63 14.63 -20.12
C ARG A 215 21.46 13.72 -19.22
N LEU A 216 21.66 14.16 -17.99
CA LEU A 216 22.58 13.57 -17.03
C LEU A 216 21.80 13.17 -15.77
N ASP A 217 22.00 11.95 -15.28
CA ASP A 217 21.36 11.44 -14.08
C ASP A 217 22.29 11.61 -12.87
N THR A 218 21.82 12.26 -11.80
CA THR A 218 22.63 12.49 -10.60
C THR A 218 23.10 11.21 -9.93
N ARG A 219 22.39 10.08 -10.09
CA ARG A 219 22.81 8.75 -9.54
C ARG A 219 24.20 8.33 -10.01
N GLU A 220 24.63 8.81 -11.17
CA GLU A 220 25.92 8.44 -11.71
C GLU A 220 27.08 9.21 -11.06
N PHE A 221 26.82 10.28 -10.31
CA PHE A 221 27.86 11.14 -9.77
C PHE A 221 28.22 10.83 -8.32
N TYR A 222 29.50 11.06 -7.99
CA TYR A 222 30.03 11.06 -6.64
C TYR A 222 30.12 12.52 -6.15
N PHE A 223 29.33 12.85 -5.14
CA PHE A 223 29.26 14.15 -4.50
C PHE A 223 30.31 14.28 -3.40
N THR A 224 30.75 15.52 -3.17
CA THR A 224 31.61 15.85 -2.04
C THR A 224 30.74 16.35 -0.88
N PRO A 225 30.76 15.70 0.30
CA PRO A 225 29.98 16.15 1.44
C PRO A 225 30.62 17.39 2.07
N VAL A 226 29.81 18.41 2.31
CA VAL A 226 30.15 19.64 3.03
C VAL A 226 29.26 19.70 4.27
N ALA A 227 29.81 19.33 5.42
CA ALA A 227 29.07 19.32 6.68
C ALA A 227 28.76 20.75 7.16
N GLU A 228 27.52 20.97 7.60
CA GLU A 228 27.02 22.25 8.12
C GLU A 228 26.55 22.08 9.58
N GLY A 229 27.49 21.68 10.44
CA GLY A 229 27.19 21.26 11.81
C GLY A 229 26.65 19.83 11.87
N ASP A 230 25.89 19.53 12.94
CA ASP A 230 25.46 18.14 13.23
C ASP A 230 24.12 17.77 12.58
N SER A 231 23.35 18.76 12.13
CA SER A 231 21.98 18.57 11.63
C SER A 231 21.82 18.81 10.13
N ALA A 232 22.89 19.18 9.43
CA ALA A 232 22.83 19.49 8.01
C ALA A 232 24.10 19.10 7.27
N VAL A 233 23.94 18.68 6.01
CA VAL A 233 25.03 18.37 5.09
C VAL A 233 24.62 18.76 3.68
N THR A 234 25.56 19.35 2.94
CA THR A 234 25.39 19.63 1.52
C THR A 234 26.25 18.67 0.70
N MET A 235 25.60 17.84 -0.13
CA MET A 235 26.26 17.01 -1.13
C MET A 235 26.53 17.87 -2.36
N MET A 236 27.78 18.25 -2.60
CA MET A 236 28.15 19.28 -3.59
C MET A 236 28.96 18.72 -4.77
N LEU A 237 28.69 19.24 -5.97
CA LEU A 237 29.52 19.12 -7.16
C LEU A 237 30.10 20.49 -7.51
N ASP A 238 31.42 20.60 -7.55
CA ASP A 238 32.11 21.80 -8.05
C ASP A 238 32.48 21.62 -9.53
N LEU A 239 31.75 22.30 -10.41
CA LEU A 239 31.84 22.09 -11.85
C LEU A 239 32.90 23.01 -12.50
N GLY A 240 33.67 23.75 -11.70
CA GLY A 240 34.69 24.70 -12.17
C GLY A 240 34.12 26.09 -12.49
N ASP A 241 35.00 27.09 -12.63
CA ASP A 241 34.66 28.49 -12.96
C ASP A 241 33.60 29.14 -12.04
N GLY A 242 33.53 28.63 -10.80
CA GLY A 242 32.56 29.04 -9.78
C GLY A 242 31.16 28.46 -9.96
N ALA A 243 30.94 27.56 -10.94
CA ALA A 243 29.68 26.86 -11.11
C ALA A 243 29.58 25.67 -10.15
N ARG A 244 28.49 25.61 -9.38
CA ARG A 244 28.26 24.56 -8.37
C ARG A 244 26.82 24.10 -8.39
N TRP A 245 26.62 22.82 -8.09
CA TRP A 245 25.30 22.22 -7.93
C TRP A 245 25.34 21.20 -6.80
N GLY A 246 24.34 21.20 -5.93
CA GLY A 246 24.31 20.30 -4.79
C GLY A 246 22.92 20.07 -4.20
N LEU A 247 22.88 19.12 -3.27
CA LEU A 247 21.70 18.72 -2.52
C LEU A 247 21.98 18.97 -1.03
N ARG A 248 21.29 19.96 -0.46
CA ARG A 248 21.42 20.32 0.94
C ARG A 248 20.35 19.64 1.75
N TYR A 249 20.76 18.81 2.71
CA TYR A 249 19.88 18.12 3.64
C TYR A 249 19.92 18.79 5.00
N THR A 250 18.75 18.99 5.61
CA THR A 250 18.62 19.44 6.99
C THR A 250 17.64 18.55 7.74
N LEU A 251 18.07 18.02 8.88
CA LEU A 251 17.26 17.19 9.76
C LEU A 251 16.89 17.98 11.03
N PRO A 252 15.61 18.28 11.28
CA PRO A 252 15.17 18.89 12.53
C PRO A 252 15.51 18.02 13.75
N ALA A 253 15.66 18.63 14.92
CA ALA A 253 16.05 17.94 16.16
C ALA A 253 15.04 16.88 16.64
N LYS A 254 13.79 16.95 16.18
CA LYS A 254 12.71 16.00 16.48
C LYS A 254 11.78 15.87 15.28
N GLY A 255 11.02 14.79 15.25
CA GLY A 255 10.06 14.49 14.20
C GLY A 255 10.66 13.67 13.07
N TYR A 256 9.80 13.38 12.10
CA TYR A 256 10.02 12.40 11.03
C TYR A 256 10.28 13.05 9.67
N THR A 257 10.52 14.36 9.64
CA THR A 257 10.75 15.10 8.40
C THR A 257 12.23 15.36 8.15
N ALA A 258 12.60 15.37 6.88
CA ALA A 258 13.91 15.81 6.42
C ALA A 258 13.73 16.80 5.29
N ARG A 259 14.42 17.93 5.38
CA ARG A 259 14.39 18.95 4.35
C ARG A 259 15.50 18.70 3.34
N MET A 260 15.19 18.76 2.05
CA MET A 260 16.17 18.74 0.98
C MET A 260 15.98 19.96 0.08
N GLU A 261 17.06 20.65 -0.22
CA GLU A 261 17.06 21.79 -1.15
C GLU A 261 18.06 21.51 -2.26
N ILE A 262 17.67 21.74 -3.51
CA ILE A 262 18.63 21.86 -4.60
C ILE A 262 19.29 23.22 -4.43
N VAL A 263 20.61 23.24 -4.27
CA VAL A 263 21.40 24.47 -4.15
C VAL A 263 22.35 24.59 -5.33
N GLN A 264 22.48 25.79 -5.88
CA GLN A 264 23.34 26.00 -7.04
C GLN A 264 23.89 27.42 -7.13
N GLU A 265 25.05 27.53 -7.76
CA GLU A 265 25.73 28.80 -8.03
C GLU A 265 26.20 28.80 -9.49
N ARG A 266 25.95 29.91 -10.20
CA ARG A 266 26.43 30.14 -11.58
C ARG A 266 26.10 29.03 -12.59
N MET A 267 25.06 28.24 -12.33
CA MET A 267 24.68 27.09 -13.17
C MET A 267 24.19 27.46 -14.56
N GLN A 268 23.85 28.73 -14.82
CA GLN A 268 23.50 29.23 -16.15
C GLN A 268 24.61 29.06 -17.20
N GLN A 269 25.87 28.84 -16.77
CA GLN A 269 26.99 28.56 -17.65
C GLN A 269 26.99 27.12 -18.19
N ILE A 270 26.30 26.22 -17.49
CA ILE A 270 26.28 24.78 -17.76
C ILE A 270 24.89 24.33 -18.23
N ILE A 271 23.85 24.80 -17.55
CA ILE A 271 22.44 24.54 -17.85
C ILE A 271 21.85 25.81 -18.49
N PRO A 272 21.49 25.77 -19.79
CA PRO A 272 20.95 26.93 -20.49
C PRO A 272 19.70 27.50 -19.79
N PRO A 273 19.51 28.83 -19.78
CA PRO A 273 18.30 29.44 -19.21
C PRO A 273 16.98 29.00 -19.87
N SER A 274 17.03 28.39 -21.06
CA SER A 274 15.86 27.82 -21.74
C SER A 274 15.35 26.51 -21.10
N VAL A 275 16.16 25.88 -20.25
CA VAL A 275 15.75 24.68 -19.50
C VAL A 275 14.88 25.14 -18.33
N ALA A 276 13.57 24.95 -18.47
CA ALA A 276 12.56 25.39 -17.50
C ALA A 276 12.04 24.26 -16.60
N SER A 277 12.58 23.04 -16.75
CA SER A 277 12.15 21.89 -15.96
C SER A 277 13.30 20.97 -15.60
N ILE A 278 13.10 20.21 -14.52
CA ILE A 278 13.97 19.14 -14.05
C ILE A 278 13.12 17.93 -13.76
N ASP A 279 13.57 16.73 -14.15
CA ASP A 279 12.85 15.50 -13.81
C ASP A 279 13.41 14.88 -12.54
N PHE A 280 12.52 14.34 -11.72
CA PHE A 280 12.75 13.67 -10.46
C PHE A 280 12.30 12.22 -10.60
N ASN A 281 13.20 11.27 -10.37
CA ASN A 281 12.86 9.85 -10.37
C ASN A 281 12.93 9.33 -8.94
N TRP A 282 11.95 8.57 -8.52
CA TRP A 282 11.93 7.88 -7.24
C TRP A 282 11.51 6.44 -7.44
N HIS A 283 12.25 5.53 -6.83
CA HIS A 283 12.02 4.10 -6.87
C HIS A 283 12.10 3.54 -5.45
N GLN A 284 11.19 2.64 -5.12
CA GLN A 284 11.21 1.91 -3.87
C GLN A 284 10.68 0.49 -4.08
N LYS A 285 11.44 -0.50 -3.61
CA LYS A 285 10.97 -1.86 -3.44
C LYS A 285 10.49 -2.01 -2.00
N MET A 286 9.19 -1.90 -1.79
CA MET A 286 8.60 -1.90 -0.47
C MET A 286 8.81 -3.24 0.24
N ARG A 287 9.62 -3.19 1.29
CA ARG A 287 9.86 -4.29 2.22
C ARG A 287 8.58 -4.63 2.99
N ARG A 288 8.45 -5.90 3.33
CA ARG A 288 7.46 -6.41 4.28
C ARG A 288 7.94 -6.16 5.71
N ASP A 289 7.20 -5.36 6.46
CA ASP A 289 7.50 -5.01 7.84
C ASP A 289 6.54 -5.64 8.85
N GLU A 290 5.44 -6.26 8.40
CA GLU A 290 4.41 -6.85 9.26
C GLU A 290 4.33 -8.38 9.16
N ALA A 291 3.99 -9.01 10.29
CA ALA A 291 3.76 -10.45 10.32
C ALA A 291 2.56 -10.85 9.42
N GLY A 292 1.52 -10.01 9.35
CA GLY A 292 0.32 -10.22 8.56
C GLY A 292 0.43 -9.75 7.11
N ARG A 293 1.17 -10.47 6.25
CA ARG A 293 1.42 -10.10 4.85
C ARG A 293 0.17 -9.68 4.06
N VAL A 294 -0.89 -10.50 4.07
CA VAL A 294 -2.11 -10.23 3.28
C VAL A 294 -2.74 -8.89 3.65
N PHE A 295 -2.66 -8.54 4.94
CA PHE A 295 -3.23 -7.30 5.42
C PHE A 295 -2.32 -6.11 5.08
N GLU A 296 -1.01 -6.29 5.21
CA GLU A 296 -0.02 -5.30 4.79
C GLU A 296 -0.18 -4.95 3.31
N GLU A 297 -0.26 -5.97 2.44
CA GLU A 297 -0.48 -5.80 0.99
C GLU A 297 -1.76 -5.03 0.68
N ARG A 298 -2.88 -5.38 1.32
CA ARG A 298 -4.19 -4.73 1.10
C ARG A 298 -4.26 -3.28 1.56
N ASN A 299 -3.29 -2.85 2.36
CA ASN A 299 -3.22 -1.49 2.89
C ASN A 299 -1.96 -0.77 2.44
N SER A 300 -1.25 -1.29 1.44
CA SER A 300 -0.06 -0.65 0.90
C SER A 300 -0.30 -0.23 -0.54
N ALA A 301 0.01 1.02 -0.86
CA ALA A 301 -0.13 1.57 -2.21
C ALA A 301 0.64 2.88 -2.38
N LEU A 302 0.77 3.28 -3.64
CA LEU A 302 1.23 4.61 -4.03
C LEU A 302 0.05 5.59 -3.98
N TYR A 303 0.19 6.65 -3.20
CA TYR A 303 -0.77 7.75 -3.07
C TYR A 303 -0.19 9.04 -3.64
N TYR A 304 -1.04 9.92 -4.16
CA TYR A 304 -0.66 11.26 -4.57
C TYR A 304 -1.84 12.23 -4.42
N MET A 305 -1.54 13.51 -4.33
CA MET A 305 -2.57 14.55 -4.19
C MET A 305 -2.47 15.58 -5.29
N PHE A 306 -3.59 15.88 -5.94
CA PHE A 306 -3.66 16.98 -6.91
C PHE A 306 -3.60 18.36 -6.24
N ALA A 307 -3.09 19.35 -6.97
CA ALA A 307 -3.00 20.73 -6.48
C ALA A 307 -4.37 21.33 -6.10
N ASN A 308 -5.39 21.04 -6.92
CA ASN A 308 -6.76 21.56 -6.76
C ASN A 308 -7.79 20.45 -6.52
N GLY A 309 -7.37 19.29 -6.02
CA GLY A 309 -8.22 18.11 -5.87
C GLY A 309 -8.02 17.36 -4.56
N ASP A 310 -8.52 16.13 -4.54
CA ASP A 310 -8.37 15.21 -3.42
C ASP A 310 -7.16 14.28 -3.60
N VAL A 311 -6.96 13.43 -2.60
CA VAL A 311 -5.95 12.37 -2.61
C VAL A 311 -6.47 11.21 -3.45
N GLU A 312 -5.66 10.74 -4.39
CA GLU A 312 -5.88 9.51 -5.15
C GLU A 312 -4.78 8.50 -4.83
N ASN A 313 -5.03 7.24 -5.19
CA ASN A 313 -4.07 6.17 -5.07
C ASN A 313 -4.19 5.18 -6.21
N LEU A 314 -3.09 4.47 -6.46
CA LEU A 314 -3.09 3.26 -7.28
C LEU A 314 -3.67 2.10 -6.47
N SER A 315 -4.12 1.07 -7.19
CA SER A 315 -4.69 -0.14 -6.63
C SER A 315 -3.80 -0.78 -5.55
N GLU A 316 -4.36 -1.05 -4.37
CA GLU A 316 -3.69 -1.82 -3.34
C GLU A 316 -3.50 -3.29 -3.78
N GLY A 317 -4.42 -3.82 -4.60
CA GLY A 317 -4.52 -5.25 -4.91
C GLY A 317 -3.95 -5.71 -6.25
N SER A 318 -3.54 -4.80 -7.14
CA SER A 318 -3.09 -5.14 -8.50
C SER A 318 -1.96 -4.23 -8.98
N THR A 319 -1.22 -4.70 -10.00
CA THR A 319 -0.27 -3.86 -10.73
C THR A 319 -1.02 -2.79 -11.52
N GLU A 320 -0.56 -1.54 -11.45
CA GLU A 320 -1.17 -0.39 -12.12
C GLU A 320 -0.11 0.64 -12.48
N ARG A 321 -0.28 1.27 -13.65
CA ARG A 321 0.51 2.42 -14.10
C ARG A 321 -0.41 3.54 -14.54
N LYS A 322 -0.12 4.77 -14.12
CA LYS A 322 -0.91 5.95 -14.46
C LYS A 322 -0.03 7.13 -14.85
N GLU A 323 -0.41 7.81 -15.92
CA GLU A 323 0.14 9.11 -16.30
C GLU A 323 -0.74 10.20 -15.71
N VAL A 324 -0.14 11.04 -14.87
CA VAL A 324 -0.76 12.14 -14.15
C VAL A 324 -0.31 13.44 -14.80
N ASN A 325 -1.15 13.97 -15.70
CA ASN A 325 -0.88 15.18 -16.48
C ASN A 325 -1.34 16.48 -15.80
N GLU A 326 -1.68 16.41 -14.51
CA GLU A 326 -2.10 17.55 -13.70
C GLU A 326 -1.08 17.78 -12.58
N ARG A 327 -1.08 19.01 -12.04
CA ARG A 327 -0.16 19.38 -10.96
C ARG A 327 -0.42 18.55 -9.70
N VAL A 328 0.63 17.97 -9.14
CA VAL A 328 0.61 17.13 -7.93
C VAL A 328 1.35 17.83 -6.79
N LYS A 329 0.73 17.91 -5.61
CA LYS A 329 1.28 18.51 -4.39
C LYS A 329 2.27 17.62 -3.68
N TRP A 330 2.02 16.31 -3.68
CA TRP A 330 2.87 15.34 -3.01
C TRP A 330 2.61 13.94 -3.55
N ILE A 331 3.61 13.08 -3.38
CA ILE A 331 3.56 11.66 -3.74
C ILE A 331 4.05 10.86 -2.53
N ALA A 332 3.39 9.75 -2.22
CA ALA A 332 3.68 8.93 -1.06
C ALA A 332 3.66 7.44 -1.42
N TYR A 333 4.65 6.72 -0.91
CA TYR A 333 4.68 5.27 -0.88
C TYR A 333 4.28 4.84 0.53
N LYS A 334 3.02 4.41 0.65
CA LYS A 334 2.36 4.13 1.91
C LYS A 334 2.34 2.62 2.14
N ASN A 335 2.98 2.17 3.21
CA ASN A 335 2.79 0.84 3.80
C ASN A 335 1.57 0.90 4.76
N GLN A 336 1.09 -0.23 5.29
CA GLN A 336 0.03 -0.32 6.28
C GLN A 336 0.20 0.69 7.43
N PHE A 337 1.34 0.69 8.12
CA PHE A 337 1.57 1.51 9.31
C PHE A 337 2.56 2.66 9.12
N PHE A 338 3.28 2.70 8.00
CA PHE A 338 4.32 3.69 7.76
C PHE A 338 4.20 4.28 6.37
N THR A 339 4.76 5.47 6.16
CA THR A 339 4.77 6.12 4.86
C THR A 339 6.12 6.79 4.61
N SER A 340 6.61 6.63 3.39
CA SER A 340 7.59 7.53 2.77
C SER A 340 6.81 8.55 1.93
N LEU A 341 6.95 9.84 2.19
CA LEU A 341 6.19 10.92 1.55
C LEU A 341 7.17 12.00 1.08
N ILE A 342 6.94 12.54 -0.12
CA ILE A 342 7.71 13.65 -0.67
C ILE A 342 6.76 14.78 -1.04
N VAL A 343 7.02 15.96 -0.46
CA VAL A 343 6.27 17.20 -0.71
C VAL A 343 7.23 18.25 -1.30
N PRO A 344 7.19 18.58 -2.60
CA PRO A 344 7.89 19.74 -3.12
C PRO A 344 7.29 21.05 -2.57
N ASP A 345 8.09 22.12 -2.50
CA ASP A 345 7.61 23.46 -2.11
C ASP A 345 6.56 24.01 -3.06
N SER A 346 6.74 23.71 -4.35
CA SER A 346 5.85 24.08 -5.42
C SER A 346 4.92 22.90 -5.73
N TYR A 347 5.06 22.29 -6.90
CA TYR A 347 4.27 21.17 -7.37
C TYR A 347 5.12 20.34 -8.34
N PHE A 348 4.85 19.05 -8.42
CA PHE A 348 5.18 18.30 -9.62
C PHE A 348 4.21 18.74 -10.72
N THR A 349 4.72 19.13 -11.89
CA THR A 349 3.91 19.58 -13.02
C THR A 349 3.17 18.41 -13.69
N THR A 350 3.88 17.29 -13.82
CA THR A 350 3.38 16.00 -14.32
C THR A 350 4.08 14.88 -13.57
N ALA A 351 3.46 13.71 -13.50
CA ALA A 351 4.07 12.51 -12.95
C ALA A 351 3.61 11.25 -13.70
N ILE A 352 4.50 10.29 -13.87
CA ILE A 352 4.17 8.90 -14.20
C ILE A 352 4.38 8.11 -12.93
N VAL A 353 3.33 7.44 -12.47
CA VAL A 353 3.35 6.63 -11.25
C VAL A 353 3.05 5.18 -11.62
N ASP A 354 3.85 4.27 -11.08
CA ASP A 354 3.76 2.83 -11.34
C ASP A 354 3.81 2.08 -10.00
N SER A 355 2.98 1.06 -9.87
CA SER A 355 3.02 0.13 -8.75
C SER A 355 2.86 -1.28 -9.28
N GLU A 356 3.87 -2.11 -9.07
CA GLU A 356 3.87 -3.54 -9.36
C GLU A 356 3.70 -4.35 -8.07
N LYS A 357 2.81 -5.35 -8.11
CA LYS A 357 2.63 -6.28 -7.00
C LYS A 357 3.63 -7.44 -7.09
N LEU A 358 4.27 -7.78 -5.97
CA LEU A 358 5.24 -8.88 -5.88
C LEU A 358 4.64 -10.09 -5.15
N ASP A 359 3.88 -10.92 -5.86
CA ASP A 359 3.14 -12.06 -5.25
C ASP A 359 4.05 -13.16 -4.67
N ASP A 360 5.18 -13.46 -5.30
CA ASP A 360 6.04 -14.61 -4.96
C ASP A 360 7.31 -14.26 -4.16
N ASN A 361 7.42 -13.02 -3.66
CA ASN A 361 8.59 -12.58 -2.90
C ASN A 361 8.32 -12.61 -1.37
N PRO A 362 9.11 -13.31 -0.53
CA PRO A 362 8.85 -13.41 0.91
C PRO A 362 9.08 -12.10 1.69
N ASP A 363 9.99 -11.26 1.21
CA ASP A 363 10.53 -10.11 1.94
C ASP A 363 10.03 -8.77 1.40
N TYR A 364 9.46 -8.75 0.20
CA TYR A 364 8.96 -7.55 -0.47
C TYR A 364 7.52 -7.74 -0.95
N ILE A 365 6.71 -6.68 -0.86
CA ILE A 365 5.28 -6.74 -1.22
C ILE A 365 4.96 -6.01 -2.53
N LYS A 366 5.67 -4.92 -2.83
CA LYS A 366 5.44 -4.08 -4.01
C LYS A 366 6.73 -3.43 -4.50
N GLU A 367 6.76 -3.13 -5.79
CA GLU A 367 7.76 -2.27 -6.41
C GLU A 367 7.02 -1.03 -6.91
N MET A 368 7.54 0.16 -6.62
CA MET A 368 6.88 1.42 -6.96
C MET A 368 7.88 2.38 -7.58
N ASP A 369 7.43 3.02 -8.65
CA ASP A 369 8.22 3.98 -9.41
C ASP A 369 7.44 5.27 -9.62
N THR A 370 8.16 6.37 -9.61
CA THR A 370 7.64 7.69 -9.89
C THR A 370 8.64 8.46 -10.73
N GLN A 371 8.18 8.92 -11.89
CA GLN A 371 8.93 9.85 -12.74
C GLN A 371 8.12 11.13 -12.79
N ALA A 372 8.57 12.15 -12.08
CA ALA A 372 7.88 13.42 -11.96
C ALA A 372 8.70 14.56 -12.56
N THR A 373 8.04 15.60 -13.03
CA THR A 373 8.69 16.80 -13.56
C THR A 373 8.39 17.99 -12.64
N LEU A 374 9.36 18.85 -12.41
CA LEU A 374 9.20 20.11 -11.69
C LEU A 374 9.61 21.30 -12.55
N GLU A 375 9.09 22.47 -12.21
CA GLU A 375 9.61 23.74 -12.73
C GLU A 375 11.03 23.96 -12.19
N TYR A 376 11.93 24.47 -13.04
CA TYR A 376 13.34 24.65 -12.73
C TYR A 376 13.88 25.92 -13.38
N SER A 377 14.86 26.55 -12.73
CA SER A 377 15.59 27.69 -13.29
C SER A 377 17.04 27.68 -12.86
N SER A 378 17.98 27.66 -13.80
CA SER A 378 19.43 27.72 -13.50
C SER A 378 19.90 29.07 -12.94
N ALA A 379 19.04 30.09 -12.96
CA ALA A 379 19.33 31.42 -12.42
C ALA A 379 18.96 31.57 -10.94
N GLN A 380 18.11 30.70 -10.40
CA GLN A 380 17.70 30.74 -9.00
C GLN A 380 18.72 29.98 -8.15
N PRO A 381 19.23 30.54 -7.04
CA PRO A 381 20.18 29.83 -6.17
C PRO A 381 19.61 28.54 -5.54
N SER A 382 18.30 28.51 -5.29
CA SER A 382 17.58 27.35 -4.78
C SER A 382 16.34 27.09 -5.65
N PRO A 383 16.49 26.39 -6.79
CA PRO A 383 15.42 26.26 -7.78
C PRO A 383 14.29 25.31 -7.36
N ALA A 384 14.54 24.39 -6.43
CA ALA A 384 13.54 23.47 -5.91
C ALA A 384 13.90 23.02 -4.50
N GLY A 385 12.87 22.81 -3.67
CA GLY A 385 12.99 22.28 -2.32
C GLY A 385 11.91 21.24 -2.05
N PHE A 386 12.22 20.31 -1.17
CA PHE A 386 11.40 19.13 -0.85
C PHE A 386 11.41 18.88 0.65
N THR A 387 10.25 18.49 1.16
CA THR A 387 10.13 17.91 2.49
C THR A 387 9.85 16.44 2.34
N PHE A 388 10.81 15.62 2.78
CA PHE A 388 10.64 14.19 2.95
C PHE A 388 10.02 13.92 4.31
N PHE A 389 9.11 12.95 4.37
CA PHE A 389 8.60 12.39 5.61
C PHE A 389 8.79 10.87 5.57
N PHE A 390 9.47 10.35 6.59
CA PHE A 390 9.67 8.93 6.82
C PHE A 390 9.13 8.62 8.20
N GLY A 391 7.90 8.12 8.30
CA GLY A 391 7.30 8.02 9.62
C GLY A 391 6.02 7.19 9.70
N PRO A 392 5.46 7.08 10.93
CA PRO A 392 4.27 6.30 11.20
C PRO A 392 3.00 6.99 10.70
N ASN A 393 2.02 6.18 10.34
CA ASN A 393 0.67 6.57 9.92
C ASN A 393 -0.20 6.91 11.14
N LEU A 394 0.20 7.93 11.90
CA LEU A 394 -0.50 8.42 13.09
C LEU A 394 -1.38 9.62 12.75
N TYR A 395 -2.66 9.59 13.16
CA TYR A 395 -3.60 10.66 12.81
C TYR A 395 -3.22 12.03 13.39
N PRO A 396 -2.89 12.17 14.70
CA PRO A 396 -2.48 13.45 15.25
C PRO A 396 -1.20 13.98 14.57
N LEU A 397 -0.21 13.09 14.35
CA LEU A 397 1.05 13.44 13.70
C LEU A 397 0.83 13.98 12.28
N LEU A 398 0.09 13.27 11.43
CA LEU A 398 -0.14 13.70 10.05
C LEU A 398 -1.03 14.95 9.96
N SER A 399 -1.95 15.12 10.92
CA SER A 399 -2.80 16.31 11.02
C SER A 399 -2.02 17.56 11.45
N ASP A 400 -1.01 17.40 12.32
CA ASP A 400 -0.15 18.52 12.73
C ASP A 400 0.88 18.82 11.64
N LEU A 401 1.48 17.77 11.07
CA LEU A 401 2.51 17.85 10.04
C LEU A 401 2.08 18.68 8.82
N GLN A 402 0.82 18.58 8.39
CA GLN A 402 0.35 19.39 7.26
C GLN A 402 0.46 20.90 7.51
N ASN A 403 0.33 21.35 8.76
CA ASN A 403 0.46 22.75 9.13
C ASN A 403 1.93 23.17 9.18
N ASP A 404 2.83 22.25 9.53
CA ASP A 404 4.27 22.49 9.59
C ASP A 404 4.91 22.57 8.19
N ILE A 405 4.49 21.69 7.27
CA ILE A 405 5.06 21.62 5.91
C ILE A 405 4.62 22.82 5.07
N ASN A 406 3.31 23.15 5.06
CA ASN A 406 2.79 24.22 4.21
C ASN A 406 1.65 24.99 4.90
N PRO A 407 1.99 25.99 5.74
CA PRO A 407 1.01 26.75 6.50
C PRO A 407 -0.04 27.40 5.59
N GLY A 408 -1.32 27.12 5.83
CA GLY A 408 -2.44 27.71 5.08
C GLY A 408 -2.89 26.92 3.85
N GLN A 409 -2.26 25.79 3.53
CA GLN A 409 -2.76 24.84 2.54
C GLN A 409 -3.13 23.51 3.20
N ASN A 410 -4.27 22.94 2.80
CA ASN A 410 -4.63 21.60 3.26
C ASN A 410 -3.93 20.57 2.36
N LEU A 411 -3.11 19.71 2.98
CA LEU A 411 -2.40 18.62 2.30
C LEU A 411 -3.15 17.28 2.38
N HIS A 412 -4.29 17.21 3.10
CA HIS A 412 -5.07 15.98 3.27
C HIS A 412 -4.25 14.76 3.73
N LEU A 413 -3.13 14.96 4.45
CA LEU A 413 -2.19 13.88 4.80
C LEU A 413 -2.86 12.79 5.63
N THR A 414 -3.87 13.13 6.44
CA THR A 414 -4.61 12.13 7.21
C THR A 414 -5.31 11.08 6.33
N ASN A 415 -5.55 11.35 5.04
CA ASN A 415 -6.13 10.38 4.10
C ASN A 415 -5.22 9.19 3.81
N LEU A 416 -3.92 9.29 4.11
CA LEU A 416 -2.99 8.16 4.11
C LEU A 416 -3.41 7.07 5.10
N ILE A 417 -4.21 7.40 6.11
CA ILE A 417 -4.79 6.45 7.07
C ILE A 417 -6.16 6.00 6.55
N PRO A 418 -6.35 4.71 6.21
CA PRO A 418 -7.58 4.21 5.61
C PRO A 418 -8.68 4.03 6.66
N LEU A 419 -9.22 5.14 7.17
CA LEU A 419 -10.30 5.19 8.17
C LEU A 419 -11.70 4.94 7.58
N GLY A 420 -11.79 4.45 6.35
CA GLY A 420 -13.04 4.17 5.63
C GLY A 420 -13.60 5.34 4.83
N TRP A 421 -14.80 5.13 4.30
CA TRP A 421 -15.50 6.11 3.46
C TRP A 421 -15.77 7.42 4.21
N ALA A 422 -15.79 8.54 3.47
CA ALA A 422 -15.98 9.88 4.02
C ALA A 422 -17.21 10.01 4.94
N LEU A 423 -18.31 9.30 4.63
CA LEU A 423 -19.53 9.29 5.43
C LEU A 423 -19.34 8.74 6.86
N PHE A 424 -18.39 7.84 7.08
CA PHE A 424 -18.13 7.21 8.38
C PHE A 424 -16.81 7.65 9.02
N ARG A 425 -15.91 8.25 8.24
CA ARG A 425 -14.61 8.74 8.69
C ARG A 425 -14.70 9.69 9.88
N TRP A 426 -15.72 10.56 9.93
CA TRP A 426 -15.93 11.50 11.04
C TRP A 426 -16.12 10.80 12.40
N ILE A 427 -16.67 9.57 12.42
CA ILE A 427 -16.82 8.79 13.66
C ILE A 427 -15.43 8.44 14.20
N ASN A 428 -14.53 8.01 13.31
CA ASN A 428 -13.17 7.67 13.68
C ASN A 428 -12.39 8.90 14.14
N THR A 429 -12.45 10.00 13.39
CA THR A 429 -11.64 11.19 13.67
C THR A 429 -12.13 12.01 14.86
N LEU A 430 -13.45 12.13 15.08
CA LEU A 430 -14.00 12.98 16.14
C LEU A 430 -14.32 12.24 17.44
N ILE A 431 -14.52 10.92 17.38
CA ILE A 431 -14.97 10.14 18.56
C ILE A 431 -13.94 9.08 18.92
N ILE A 432 -13.65 8.15 18.01
CA ILE A 432 -12.84 6.97 18.33
C ILE A 432 -11.40 7.34 18.66
N ILE A 433 -10.70 7.99 17.72
CA ILE A 433 -9.27 8.31 17.86
C ILE A 433 -9.05 9.18 19.10
N PRO A 434 -9.77 10.29 19.35
CA PRO A 434 -9.57 11.09 20.55
C PRO A 434 -9.79 10.32 21.85
N VAL A 435 -10.80 9.45 21.93
CA VAL A 435 -11.05 8.62 23.12
C VAL A 435 -9.95 7.58 23.28
N PHE A 436 -9.51 6.96 22.19
CA PHE A 436 -8.46 5.95 22.21
C PHE A 436 -7.10 6.55 22.61
N THR A 437 -6.71 7.70 22.04
CA THR A 437 -5.52 8.45 22.43
C THR A 437 -5.59 8.92 23.88
N PHE A 438 -6.76 9.42 24.33
CA PHE A 438 -6.97 9.81 25.73
C PHE A 438 -6.75 8.62 26.67
N LEU A 439 -7.35 7.46 26.39
CA LEU A 439 -7.18 6.26 27.22
C LEU A 439 -5.73 5.76 27.20
N GLY A 440 -5.05 5.79 26.05
CA GLY A 440 -3.64 5.44 25.90
C GLY A 440 -2.68 6.35 26.67
N GLY A 441 -3.07 7.59 26.95
CA GLY A 441 -2.31 8.49 27.81
C GLY A 441 -2.25 8.05 29.29
N PHE A 442 -3.18 7.20 29.75
CA PHE A 442 -3.24 6.75 31.16
C PHE A 442 -3.00 5.25 31.33
N ILE A 443 -3.23 4.45 30.28
CA ILE A 443 -3.23 2.98 30.34
C ILE A 443 -2.24 2.47 29.30
N SER A 444 -1.29 1.64 29.72
CA SER A 444 -0.32 1.01 28.80
C SER A 444 -0.81 -0.29 28.17
N ASN A 445 -1.86 -0.92 28.72
CA ASN A 445 -2.41 -2.16 28.19
C ASN A 445 -3.50 -1.89 27.15
N TYR A 446 -3.15 -2.03 25.87
CA TYR A 446 -4.07 -1.75 24.77
C TYR A 446 -5.29 -2.67 24.70
N GLY A 447 -5.22 -3.92 25.17
CA GLY A 447 -6.42 -4.76 25.23
C GLY A 447 -7.44 -4.28 26.27
N ILE A 448 -6.98 -3.66 27.37
CA ILE A 448 -7.86 -2.99 28.33
C ILE A 448 -8.44 -1.71 27.72
N ILE A 449 -7.66 -0.96 26.94
CA ILE A 449 -8.17 0.20 26.19
C ILE A 449 -9.29 -0.22 25.25
N ILE A 450 -9.13 -1.34 24.52
CA ILE A 450 -10.18 -1.90 23.65
C ILE A 450 -11.44 -2.21 24.45
N LEU A 451 -11.32 -2.83 25.63
CA LEU A 451 -12.44 -3.11 26.52
C LEU A 451 -13.16 -1.83 26.97
N LEU A 452 -12.41 -0.83 27.42
CA LEU A 452 -12.97 0.44 27.89
C LEU A 452 -13.63 1.22 26.74
N LEU A 453 -13.02 1.25 25.56
CA LEU A 453 -13.60 1.84 24.36
C LEU A 453 -14.91 1.13 23.99
N THR A 454 -14.94 -0.21 24.07
CA THR A 454 -16.15 -1.00 23.83
C THR A 454 -17.25 -0.66 24.83
N LEU A 455 -16.93 -0.55 26.12
CA LEU A 455 -17.87 -0.13 27.15
C LEU A 455 -18.39 1.28 26.93
N PHE A 456 -17.53 2.22 26.56
CA PHE A 456 -17.88 3.59 26.22
C PHE A 456 -18.92 3.65 25.08
N ILE A 457 -18.65 2.94 23.97
CA ILE A 457 -19.59 2.82 22.85
C ILE A 457 -20.93 2.23 23.32
N LYS A 458 -20.88 1.17 24.14
CA LYS A 458 -22.08 0.53 24.69
C LYS A 458 -22.92 1.44 25.57
N ILE A 459 -22.28 2.33 26.34
CA ILE A 459 -22.97 3.32 27.17
C ILE A 459 -23.69 4.34 26.29
N ILE A 460 -23.03 4.87 25.26
CA ILE A 460 -23.65 5.81 24.31
C ILE A 460 -24.86 5.18 23.60
N LEU A 461 -24.73 3.91 23.20
CA LEU A 461 -25.80 3.18 22.51
C LEU A 461 -26.90 2.64 23.44
N PHE A 462 -26.66 2.63 24.76
CA PHE A 462 -27.57 2.07 25.76
C PHE A 462 -29.04 2.50 25.63
N PRO A 463 -29.40 3.80 25.51
CA PRO A 463 -30.80 4.20 25.37
C PRO A 463 -31.47 3.61 24.13
N PHE A 464 -30.72 3.42 23.04
CA PHE A 464 -31.22 2.83 21.80
C PHE A 464 -31.34 1.31 21.91
N THR A 465 -30.34 0.63 22.49
CA THR A 465 -30.37 -0.82 22.70
C THR A 465 -31.49 -1.21 23.66
N TYR A 466 -31.73 -0.44 24.73
CA TYR A 466 -32.84 -0.65 25.65
C TYR A 466 -34.21 -0.52 24.95
N LYS A 467 -34.42 0.54 24.16
CA LYS A 467 -35.68 0.72 23.41
C LYS A 467 -35.95 -0.44 22.45
N SER A 468 -34.93 -0.95 21.77
CA SER A 468 -35.10 -2.10 20.90
C SER A 468 -35.30 -3.39 21.66
N PHE A 469 -34.60 -3.60 22.78
CA PHE A 469 -34.85 -4.73 23.66
C PHE A 469 -36.32 -4.74 24.12
N MET A 470 -36.86 -3.59 24.54
CA MET A 470 -38.28 -3.47 24.89
C MET A 470 -39.21 -3.80 23.72
N SER A 471 -38.84 -3.45 22.49
CA SER A 471 -39.60 -3.87 21.30
C SER A 471 -39.56 -5.38 21.09
N GLN A 472 -38.41 -6.01 21.30
CA GLN A 472 -38.25 -7.47 21.21
C GLN A 472 -38.99 -8.19 22.35
N ALA A 473 -39.02 -7.63 23.56
CA ALA A 473 -39.81 -8.17 24.66
C ALA A 473 -41.31 -8.19 24.33
N LYS A 474 -41.84 -7.10 23.76
CA LYS A 474 -43.23 -7.06 23.25
C LYS A 474 -43.50 -8.14 22.20
N MET A 475 -42.54 -8.35 21.30
CA MET A 475 -42.62 -9.41 20.28
C MET A 475 -42.64 -10.81 20.90
N ARG A 476 -41.79 -11.08 21.90
CA ARG A 476 -41.77 -12.36 22.62
C ARG A 476 -43.08 -12.64 23.35
N VAL A 477 -43.66 -11.63 23.98
CA VAL A 477 -44.96 -11.73 24.66
C VAL A 477 -46.10 -12.12 23.69
N LEU A 478 -46.01 -11.69 22.42
CA LEU A 478 -46.98 -12.00 21.35
C LEU A 478 -46.67 -13.30 20.58
N ALA A 479 -45.55 -13.96 20.87
CA ALA A 479 -45.17 -15.20 20.19
C ALA A 479 -46.23 -16.33 20.27
N PRO A 480 -46.94 -16.56 21.39
CA PRO A 480 -47.97 -17.60 21.43
C PRO A 480 -49.16 -17.27 20.52
N GLU A 481 -49.66 -16.02 20.51
CA GLU A 481 -50.74 -15.62 19.63
C GLU A 481 -50.33 -15.67 18.14
N ILE A 482 -49.05 -15.37 17.82
CA ILE A 482 -48.50 -15.57 16.48
C ILE A 482 -48.43 -17.05 16.10
N LYS A 483 -48.13 -17.94 17.05
CA LYS A 483 -48.15 -19.39 16.81
C LYS A 483 -49.57 -19.86 16.50
N GLU A 484 -50.58 -19.41 17.24
CA GLU A 484 -51.99 -19.70 16.96
C GLU A 484 -52.43 -19.23 15.56
N ILE A 485 -51.97 -18.05 15.12
CA ILE A 485 -52.22 -17.56 13.75
C ILE A 485 -51.58 -18.50 12.71
N ASN A 486 -50.36 -18.98 12.97
CA ASN A 486 -49.68 -19.91 12.07
C ASN A 486 -50.39 -21.27 12.00
N ASP A 487 -50.81 -21.80 13.15
CA ASP A 487 -51.50 -23.09 13.26
C ASP A 487 -52.90 -23.04 12.63
N LYS A 488 -53.60 -21.89 12.70
CA LYS A 488 -54.90 -21.66 12.07
C LYS A 488 -54.83 -21.59 10.54
N TRP A 489 -53.68 -21.21 9.97
CA TRP A 489 -53.52 -20.97 8.53
C TRP A 489 -52.29 -21.70 7.95
N PRO A 490 -52.25 -23.05 7.96
CA PRO A 490 -51.11 -23.82 7.46
C PRO A 490 -50.96 -23.71 5.93
N GLY A 491 -49.77 -24.07 5.41
CA GLY A 491 -49.47 -24.08 3.97
C GLY A 491 -48.84 -22.79 3.42
N GLN A 492 -48.19 -22.89 2.25
CA GLN A 492 -47.61 -21.75 1.54
C GLN A 492 -48.67 -20.86 0.89
N GLU A 493 -49.79 -21.44 0.45
CA GLU A 493 -50.95 -20.70 -0.09
C GLU A 493 -51.55 -19.67 0.87
N ASN A 494 -51.46 -19.94 2.17
CA ASN A 494 -51.93 -19.04 3.23
C ASN A 494 -50.84 -18.12 3.79
N ALA A 495 -49.62 -18.13 3.25
CA ALA A 495 -48.49 -17.33 3.76
C ALA A 495 -48.81 -15.82 3.79
N MET A 496 -49.47 -15.32 2.76
CA MET A 496 -49.92 -13.91 2.69
C MET A 496 -50.93 -13.57 3.79
N LYS A 497 -51.90 -14.47 4.03
CA LYS A 497 -52.92 -14.27 5.07
C LYS A 497 -52.32 -14.34 6.48
N ARG A 498 -51.38 -15.26 6.70
CA ARG A 498 -50.59 -15.33 7.94
C ARG A 498 -49.81 -14.04 8.19
N GLN A 499 -49.16 -13.51 7.16
CA GLN A 499 -48.41 -12.26 7.26
C GLN A 499 -49.34 -11.08 7.60
N GLN A 500 -50.53 -11.01 6.98
CA GLN A 500 -51.52 -9.96 7.24
C GLN A 500 -52.07 -10.01 8.66
N GLU A 501 -52.51 -11.18 9.14
CA GLU A 501 -53.03 -11.34 10.50
C GLU A 501 -51.94 -11.10 11.57
N SER A 502 -50.72 -11.55 11.32
CA SER A 502 -49.57 -11.30 12.20
C SER A 502 -49.27 -9.80 12.31
N MET A 503 -49.29 -9.07 11.18
CA MET A 503 -49.10 -7.62 11.16
C MET A 503 -50.26 -6.87 11.83
N ALA A 504 -51.50 -7.33 11.64
CA ALA A 504 -52.66 -6.76 12.32
C ALA A 504 -52.58 -6.93 13.84
N LEU A 505 -52.14 -8.11 14.30
CA LEU A 505 -51.88 -8.37 15.72
C LEU A 505 -50.80 -7.44 16.28
N TYR A 506 -49.65 -7.32 15.61
CA TYR A 506 -48.56 -6.42 16.02
C TYR A 506 -49.03 -4.96 16.11
N SER A 507 -49.77 -4.49 15.11
CA SER A 507 -50.33 -3.14 15.08
C SER A 507 -51.30 -2.87 16.23
N ARG A 508 -52.24 -3.81 16.48
CA ARG A 508 -53.20 -3.73 17.60
C ARG A 508 -52.52 -3.76 18.95
N ALA A 509 -51.56 -4.65 19.16
CA ALA A 509 -50.79 -4.74 20.41
C ALA A 509 -49.81 -3.56 20.61
N GLY A 510 -49.66 -2.71 19.58
CA GLY A 510 -48.80 -1.54 19.60
C GLY A 510 -47.31 -1.87 19.62
N ALA A 511 -46.95 -2.97 18.97
CA ALA A 511 -45.61 -3.47 18.84
C ALA A 511 -45.16 -3.34 17.37
N ASN A 512 -43.89 -2.95 17.15
CA ASN A 512 -43.37 -2.69 15.81
C ASN A 512 -42.31 -3.75 15.46
N PRO A 513 -42.54 -4.61 14.45
CA PRO A 513 -41.56 -5.63 14.06
C PRO A 513 -40.23 -5.00 13.56
N MET A 514 -40.28 -3.80 12.98
CA MET A 514 -39.08 -3.10 12.48
C MET A 514 -38.25 -2.44 13.60
N SER A 515 -38.81 -2.25 14.79
CA SER A 515 -38.04 -1.69 15.91
C SER A 515 -37.02 -2.69 16.48
N GLY A 516 -37.08 -3.97 16.09
CA GLY A 516 -36.08 -4.98 16.42
C GLY A 516 -34.76 -4.86 15.64
N CYS A 517 -34.78 -4.35 14.40
CA CYS A 517 -33.56 -4.16 13.60
C CYS A 517 -32.93 -2.76 13.74
N LEU A 518 -33.60 -1.85 14.43
CA LEU A 518 -33.13 -0.47 14.63
C LEU A 518 -31.74 -0.37 15.29
N PRO A 519 -31.39 -1.18 16.32
CA PRO A 519 -30.03 -1.16 16.89
C PRO A 519 -28.98 -1.59 15.89
N MET A 520 -29.29 -2.60 15.06
CA MET A 520 -28.34 -3.08 14.06
C MET A 520 -28.03 -1.98 13.04
N LEU A 521 -29.05 -1.22 12.62
CA LEU A 521 -28.87 -0.09 11.70
C LEU A 521 -28.06 1.05 12.32
N LEU A 522 -28.34 1.41 13.59
CA LEU A 522 -27.58 2.45 14.30
C LEU A 522 -26.16 2.03 14.66
N GLN A 523 -25.93 0.72 14.82
CA GLN A 523 -24.64 0.17 15.13
C GLN A 523 -23.75 0.02 13.89
N LEU A 524 -24.34 -0.18 12.70
CA LEU A 524 -23.59 -0.40 11.46
C LEU A 524 -22.54 0.70 11.18
N PRO A 525 -22.82 2.01 11.31
CA PRO A 525 -21.81 3.06 11.17
C PRO A 525 -20.62 2.90 12.13
N ILE A 526 -20.89 2.55 13.38
CA ILE A 526 -19.86 2.36 14.41
C ILE A 526 -19.06 1.08 14.12
N LEU A 527 -19.73 0.02 13.69
CA LEU A 527 -19.10 -1.22 13.28
C LEU A 527 -18.13 -0.98 12.12
N VAL A 528 -18.56 -0.25 11.09
CA VAL A 528 -17.72 0.13 9.95
C VAL A 528 -16.55 1.01 10.39
N ALA A 529 -16.78 1.96 11.30
CA ALA A 529 -15.73 2.80 11.85
C ALA A 529 -14.63 1.94 12.54
N MET A 530 -15.04 1.00 13.40
CA MET A 530 -14.13 0.08 14.10
C MET A 530 -13.40 -0.87 13.16
N PHE A 531 -14.11 -1.37 12.16
CA PHE A 531 -13.55 -2.24 11.13
C PHE A 531 -12.38 -1.60 10.38
N ASN A 532 -12.46 -0.29 10.12
CA ASN A 532 -11.39 0.45 9.45
C ASN A 532 -10.32 0.96 10.43
N PHE A 533 -10.72 1.32 11.66
CA PHE A 533 -9.81 1.87 12.66
C PHE A 533 -8.80 0.84 13.17
N PHE A 534 -9.26 -0.31 13.67
CA PHE A 534 -8.38 -1.29 14.34
C PHE A 534 -7.21 -1.74 13.48
N PRO A 535 -7.39 -2.06 12.20
CA PRO A 535 -6.26 -2.52 11.38
C PRO A 535 -5.29 -1.40 10.95
N SER A 536 -5.70 -0.15 11.07
CA SER A 536 -4.88 1.04 10.77
C SER A 536 -4.22 1.65 12.01
N ALA A 537 -4.62 1.23 13.22
CA ALA A 537 -4.12 1.75 14.47
C ALA A 537 -2.73 1.17 14.76
N ILE A 538 -1.68 1.91 14.39
CA ILE A 538 -0.28 1.55 14.67
C ILE A 538 0.00 1.41 16.17
N GLU A 539 -0.78 2.08 17.01
CA GLU A 539 -0.67 1.99 18.47
C GLU A 539 -0.93 0.58 19.00
N LEU A 540 -1.57 -0.29 18.21
CA LEU A 540 -1.79 -1.71 18.55
C LEU A 540 -0.66 -2.62 18.09
N ARG A 541 0.28 -2.10 17.30
CA ARG A 541 1.35 -2.86 16.66
C ARG A 541 2.37 -3.30 17.69
N GLY A 542 2.60 -4.60 17.77
CA GLY A 542 3.51 -5.22 18.73
C GLY A 542 2.99 -5.24 20.17
N GLU A 543 1.74 -4.84 20.40
CA GLU A 543 1.15 -4.76 21.75
C GLU A 543 0.50 -6.09 22.14
N PRO A 544 0.90 -6.73 23.27
CA PRO A 544 0.38 -8.02 23.68
C PRO A 544 -0.92 -7.89 24.50
N PHE A 545 -1.82 -8.87 24.37
CA PHE A 545 -2.98 -9.01 25.24
C PHE A 545 -3.46 -10.46 25.35
N LEU A 546 -3.63 -10.94 26.59
CA LEU A 546 -3.96 -12.33 26.90
C LEU A 546 -2.97 -13.30 26.21
N TRP A 547 -3.41 -14.06 25.21
CA TRP A 547 -2.56 -14.97 24.41
C TRP A 547 -2.04 -14.33 23.12
N ALA A 548 -2.64 -13.22 22.66
CA ALA A 548 -2.16 -12.53 21.46
C ALA A 548 -0.87 -11.80 21.79
N LYS A 549 0.16 -12.05 20.99
CA LYS A 549 1.47 -11.40 21.12
C LYS A 549 1.50 -10.02 20.47
N ASP A 550 0.61 -9.79 19.51
CA ASP A 550 0.47 -8.57 18.75
C ASP A 550 -1.01 -8.36 18.41
N LEU A 551 -1.57 -7.22 18.81
CA LEU A 551 -2.97 -6.86 18.53
C LEU A 551 -3.19 -6.39 17.10
N SER A 552 -2.15 -6.00 16.36
CA SER A 552 -2.27 -5.57 14.95
C SER A 552 -2.18 -6.73 13.96
N ALA A 553 -1.60 -7.86 14.37
CA ALA A 553 -1.47 -9.08 13.57
C ALA A 553 -2.53 -10.14 13.95
N PRO A 554 -2.72 -11.20 13.12
CA PRO A 554 -3.56 -12.33 13.49
C PRO A 554 -2.99 -13.13 14.68
N ASP A 555 -3.84 -13.54 15.63
CA ASP A 555 -3.44 -14.31 16.81
C ASP A 555 -3.44 -15.82 16.57
N ALA A 556 -2.55 -16.26 15.67
CA ALA A 556 -2.42 -17.66 15.28
C ALA A 556 -2.04 -18.59 16.45
N ILE A 557 -2.94 -19.49 16.84
CA ILE A 557 -2.66 -20.58 17.80
C ILE A 557 -2.12 -21.85 17.13
N VAL A 558 -2.53 -22.05 15.88
CA VAL A 558 -2.09 -23.16 15.02
C VAL A 558 -1.80 -22.55 13.66
N SER A 559 -0.64 -22.85 13.10
CA SER A 559 -0.22 -22.43 11.76
C SER A 559 0.39 -23.59 11.01
N TRP A 560 0.25 -23.61 9.69
CA TRP A 560 0.84 -24.63 8.82
C TRP A 560 1.49 -23.99 7.60
N THR A 561 2.40 -24.70 6.95
CA THR A 561 3.15 -24.19 5.78
C THR A 561 2.66 -24.75 4.45
N SER A 562 1.87 -25.83 4.47
CA SER A 562 1.33 -26.44 3.24
C SER A 562 0.27 -25.53 2.60
N ASN A 563 0.43 -25.23 1.32
CA ASN A 563 -0.61 -24.56 0.54
C ASN A 563 -1.74 -25.55 0.20
N ILE A 564 -2.89 -25.38 0.84
CA ILE A 564 -4.10 -26.15 0.58
C ILE A 564 -4.99 -25.30 -0.34
N PRO A 565 -5.28 -25.75 -1.59
CA PRO A 565 -6.13 -25.01 -2.51
C PRO A 565 -7.45 -24.57 -1.86
N PHE A 566 -7.90 -23.36 -2.18
CA PHE A 566 -9.06 -22.67 -1.60
C PHE A 566 -8.93 -22.26 -0.12
N ILE A 567 -8.44 -23.13 0.78
CA ILE A 567 -8.28 -22.80 2.21
C ILE A 567 -7.19 -21.76 2.42
N SER A 568 -5.99 -21.99 1.88
CA SER A 568 -4.87 -21.05 2.03
C SER A 568 -5.17 -19.68 1.43
N SER A 569 -5.96 -19.64 0.35
CA SER A 569 -6.37 -18.39 -0.31
C SER A 569 -7.46 -17.63 0.44
N THR A 570 -8.42 -18.32 1.06
CA THR A 570 -9.59 -17.67 1.67
C THR A 570 -9.52 -17.58 3.19
N PHE A 571 -9.11 -18.65 3.86
CA PHE A 571 -9.04 -18.76 5.32
C PHE A 571 -7.67 -18.35 5.86
N GLY A 572 -6.61 -18.47 5.04
CA GLY A 572 -5.23 -18.32 5.48
C GLY A 572 -4.66 -19.63 6.04
N ASN A 573 -3.37 -19.60 6.38
CA ASN A 573 -2.60 -20.77 6.84
C ASN A 573 -2.47 -20.84 8.37
N HIS A 574 -3.47 -20.34 9.09
CA HIS A 574 -3.50 -20.32 10.54
C HIS A 574 -4.92 -20.33 11.08
N ILE A 575 -5.09 -20.55 12.39
CA ILE A 575 -6.35 -20.37 13.12
C ILE A 575 -6.12 -19.33 14.20
N SER A 576 -6.87 -18.23 14.14
CA SER A 576 -6.86 -17.12 15.08
C SER A 576 -7.83 -17.39 16.25
N LEU A 577 -7.35 -17.38 17.48
CA LEU A 577 -8.16 -17.77 18.64
C LEU A 577 -9.22 -16.72 19.00
N PHE A 578 -8.91 -15.42 18.96
CA PHE A 578 -9.91 -14.37 19.13
C PHE A 578 -11.01 -14.46 18.10
N CYS A 579 -10.68 -14.78 16.85
CA CYS A 579 -11.65 -14.98 15.78
C CYS A 579 -12.57 -16.20 16.05
N LEU A 580 -11.99 -17.31 16.53
CA LEU A 580 -12.75 -18.49 16.92
C LEU A 580 -13.68 -18.20 18.10
N LEU A 581 -13.18 -17.55 19.15
CA LEU A 581 -13.98 -17.18 20.32
C LEU A 581 -15.09 -16.19 19.96
N MET A 582 -14.79 -15.17 19.16
CA MET A 582 -15.79 -14.26 18.60
C MET A 582 -16.88 -15.05 17.88
N THR A 583 -16.51 -16.02 17.04
CA THR A 583 -17.45 -16.85 16.27
C THR A 583 -18.35 -17.67 17.19
N VAL A 584 -17.79 -18.34 18.20
CA VAL A 584 -18.55 -19.11 19.20
C VAL A 584 -19.53 -18.21 19.95
N VAL A 585 -19.06 -17.06 20.44
CA VAL A 585 -19.92 -16.10 21.14
C VAL A 585 -21.00 -15.53 20.20
N ASN A 586 -20.70 -15.31 18.93
CA ASN A 586 -21.67 -14.87 17.94
C ASN A 586 -22.75 -15.93 17.68
N ILE A 587 -22.39 -17.21 17.62
CA ILE A 587 -23.36 -18.32 17.52
C ILE A 587 -24.27 -18.35 18.75
N ILE A 588 -23.71 -18.21 19.96
CA ILE A 588 -24.48 -18.14 21.22
C ILE A 588 -25.42 -16.93 21.19
N TYR A 589 -24.93 -15.76 20.82
CA TYR A 589 -25.72 -14.54 20.68
C TYR A 589 -26.86 -14.71 19.68
N THR A 590 -26.58 -15.30 18.51
CA THR A 590 -27.56 -15.61 17.46
C THR A 590 -28.64 -16.54 18.01
N HIS A 591 -28.26 -17.57 18.74
CA HIS A 591 -29.19 -18.50 19.39
C HIS A 591 -30.12 -17.77 20.38
N ILE A 592 -29.58 -16.92 21.25
CA ILE A 592 -30.34 -16.14 22.25
C ILE A 592 -31.33 -15.17 21.57
N ASN A 593 -30.91 -14.53 20.49
CA ASN A 593 -31.76 -13.61 19.72
C ASN A 593 -32.87 -14.34 18.96
N MET A 594 -32.59 -15.51 18.40
CA MET A 594 -33.61 -16.31 17.71
C MET A 594 -34.77 -16.71 18.63
N GLN A 595 -34.49 -17.01 19.90
CA GLN A 595 -35.54 -17.26 20.90
C GLN A 595 -36.46 -16.06 21.12
N SER A 596 -36.03 -14.85 20.74
CA SER A 596 -36.76 -13.60 20.95
C SER A 596 -37.57 -13.15 19.72
N GLN A 597 -37.50 -13.86 18.59
CA GLN A 597 -38.24 -13.52 17.37
C GLN A 597 -39.53 -14.36 17.21
N PRO A 598 -40.73 -13.76 17.33
CA PRO A 598 -41.99 -14.44 17.06
C PRO A 598 -42.09 -14.80 15.58
N GLY A 599 -42.20 -16.10 15.28
CA GLY A 599 -42.23 -16.60 13.91
C GLY A 599 -40.91 -17.21 13.41
N GLY A 600 -39.89 -17.39 14.26
CA GLY A 600 -38.65 -18.10 13.90
C GLY A 600 -38.84 -19.53 13.38
N ASN A 601 -40.06 -20.07 13.40
CA ASN A 601 -40.45 -21.35 12.81
C ASN A 601 -41.09 -21.26 11.41
N SER A 602 -41.25 -20.07 10.81
CA SER A 602 -42.04 -19.94 9.58
C SER A 602 -41.33 -20.40 8.30
N MET A 603 -39.99 -20.55 8.29
CA MET A 603 -39.24 -21.23 7.22
C MET A 603 -37.91 -21.85 7.74
N PRO A 604 -37.70 -23.18 7.62
CA PRO A 604 -36.45 -23.84 8.04
C PRO A 604 -35.16 -23.25 7.44
N GLY A 605 -35.23 -22.69 6.22
CA GLY A 605 -34.08 -22.08 5.54
C GLY A 605 -33.53 -20.81 6.21
N MET A 606 -34.35 -20.02 6.91
CA MET A 606 -33.90 -18.78 7.55
C MET A 606 -33.01 -19.08 8.78
N LYS A 607 -33.32 -20.15 9.53
CA LYS A 607 -32.51 -20.58 10.67
C LYS A 607 -31.09 -20.96 10.22
N TRP A 608 -30.99 -21.73 9.14
CA TRP A 608 -29.70 -22.15 8.59
C TRP A 608 -28.85 -20.95 8.16
N MET A 609 -29.44 -19.99 7.43
CA MET A 609 -28.73 -18.78 6.99
C MET A 609 -28.17 -17.96 8.15
N MET A 610 -28.90 -17.85 9.26
CA MET A 610 -28.45 -17.10 10.44
C MET A 610 -27.24 -17.75 11.13
N TYR A 611 -27.16 -19.08 11.18
CA TYR A 611 -25.99 -19.79 11.73
C TYR A 611 -24.82 -19.88 10.74
N LEU A 612 -25.09 -19.80 9.44
CA LEU A 612 -24.06 -19.76 8.40
C LEU A 612 -23.25 -18.47 8.45
N MET A 613 -23.89 -17.33 8.75
CA MET A 613 -23.23 -16.02 8.81
C MET A 613 -22.02 -15.95 9.76
N PRO A 614 -22.12 -16.36 11.04
CA PRO A 614 -20.95 -16.46 11.93
C PRO A 614 -19.83 -17.34 11.37
N VAL A 615 -20.17 -18.45 10.72
CA VAL A 615 -19.17 -19.33 10.11
C VAL A 615 -18.49 -18.63 8.93
N MET A 616 -19.21 -17.91 8.07
CA MET A 616 -18.59 -17.10 7.01
C MET A 616 -17.68 -16.00 7.58
N PHE A 617 -18.07 -15.36 8.68
CA PHE A 617 -17.22 -14.37 9.35
C PHE A 617 -15.94 -14.99 9.91
N LEU A 618 -15.94 -16.26 10.34
CA LEU A 618 -14.70 -16.94 10.70
C LEU A 618 -13.70 -16.94 9.53
N PHE A 619 -14.14 -17.31 8.31
CA PHE A 619 -13.25 -17.30 7.13
C PHE A 619 -12.73 -15.91 6.79
N PHE A 620 -13.55 -14.88 6.98
CA PHE A 620 -13.15 -13.51 6.69
C PHE A 620 -12.20 -12.93 7.74
N PHE A 621 -12.56 -13.03 9.02
CA PHE A 621 -11.85 -12.39 10.14
C PHE A 621 -10.61 -13.16 10.60
N ASN A 622 -10.41 -14.41 10.18
CA ASN A 622 -9.23 -15.19 10.59
C ASN A 622 -7.91 -14.51 10.17
N ASN A 623 -7.91 -13.82 9.03
CA ASN A 623 -6.77 -13.06 8.50
C ASN A 623 -6.71 -11.60 8.97
N TYR A 624 -7.63 -11.14 9.83
CA TYR A 624 -7.64 -9.77 10.35
C TYR A 624 -6.85 -9.65 11.65
N ALA A 625 -6.51 -8.40 12.00
CA ALA A 625 -5.88 -8.04 13.26
C ALA A 625 -6.63 -8.60 14.48
N ALA A 626 -5.89 -9.15 15.45
CA ALA A 626 -6.43 -9.69 16.68
C ALA A 626 -7.23 -8.66 17.49
N GLY A 627 -6.82 -7.38 17.46
CA GLY A 627 -7.51 -6.27 18.11
C GLY A 627 -8.94 -6.07 17.61
N LEU A 628 -9.16 -6.24 16.30
CA LEU A 628 -10.51 -6.17 15.72
C LEU A 628 -11.39 -7.34 16.19
N SER A 629 -10.84 -8.56 16.14
CA SER A 629 -11.56 -9.76 16.61
C SER A 629 -11.84 -9.71 18.12
N CYS A 630 -10.88 -9.21 18.91
CA CYS A 630 -11.00 -8.97 20.34
C CYS A 630 -12.12 -7.96 20.64
N TYR A 631 -12.17 -6.83 19.92
CA TYR A 631 -13.25 -5.85 20.03
C TYR A 631 -14.62 -6.50 19.79
N TYR A 632 -14.80 -7.25 18.70
CA TYR A 632 -16.08 -7.90 18.42
C TYR A 632 -16.44 -8.96 19.46
N PHE A 633 -15.46 -9.74 19.92
CA PHE A 633 -15.66 -10.70 21.00
C PHE A 633 -16.17 -10.02 22.28
N LEU A 634 -15.48 -8.97 22.74
CA LEU A 634 -15.89 -8.20 23.92
C LEU A 634 -17.26 -7.53 23.71
N PHE A 635 -17.47 -6.95 22.54
CA PHE A 635 -18.74 -6.32 22.18
C PHE A 635 -19.90 -7.31 22.29
N LEU A 636 -19.75 -8.52 21.74
CA LEU A 636 -20.76 -9.58 21.78
C LEU A 636 -20.98 -10.10 23.20
N LEU A 637 -19.92 -10.32 23.98
CA LEU A 637 -20.03 -10.72 25.40
C LEU A 637 -20.83 -9.70 26.21
N ILE A 638 -20.50 -8.41 26.08
CA ILE A 638 -21.22 -7.33 26.75
C ILE A 638 -22.68 -7.30 26.28
N THR A 639 -22.94 -7.56 24.99
CA THR A 639 -24.32 -7.63 24.45
C THR A 639 -25.12 -8.75 25.06
N ILE A 640 -24.53 -9.95 25.19
CA ILE A 640 -25.16 -11.10 25.83
C ILE A 640 -25.47 -10.77 27.29
N LEU A 641 -24.51 -10.21 28.02
CA LEU A 641 -24.69 -9.79 29.40
C LEU A 641 -25.82 -8.76 29.53
N GLN A 642 -25.82 -7.71 28.70
CA GLN A 642 -26.91 -6.72 28.63
C GLN A 642 -28.27 -7.38 28.37
N THR A 643 -28.32 -8.35 27.46
CA THR A 643 -29.55 -9.08 27.14
C THR A 643 -30.09 -9.85 28.35
N TYR A 644 -29.22 -10.55 29.09
CA TYR A 644 -29.61 -11.24 30.31
C TYR A 644 -30.05 -10.27 31.41
N LEU A 645 -29.33 -9.16 31.60
CA LEU A 645 -29.70 -8.11 32.55
C LEU A 645 -31.08 -7.53 32.21
N PHE A 646 -31.31 -7.16 30.96
CA PHE A 646 -32.61 -6.63 30.54
C PHE A 646 -33.74 -7.66 30.72
N ARG A 647 -33.51 -8.95 30.41
CA ARG A 647 -34.50 -10.00 30.68
C ARG A 647 -34.84 -10.12 32.17
N LYS A 648 -33.86 -9.91 33.06
CA LYS A 648 -34.08 -9.94 34.51
C LYS A 648 -34.86 -8.73 35.03
N PHE A 649 -34.62 -7.54 34.46
CA PHE A 649 -35.26 -6.29 34.91
C PHE A 649 -36.61 -6.00 34.23
N VAL A 650 -36.89 -6.59 33.06
CA VAL A 650 -38.14 -6.39 32.32
C VAL A 650 -39.13 -7.50 32.66
N ASP A 651 -40.18 -7.13 33.38
CA ASP A 651 -41.29 -8.00 33.74
C ASP A 651 -42.24 -8.19 32.53
N GLU A 652 -42.25 -9.40 31.97
CA GLU A 652 -43.05 -9.74 30.79
C GLU A 652 -44.57 -9.67 31.06
N GLU A 653 -45.02 -9.84 32.31
CA GLU A 653 -46.44 -9.70 32.66
C GLU A 653 -46.88 -8.24 32.63
N LYS A 654 -46.06 -7.33 33.19
CA LYS A 654 -46.30 -5.88 33.10
C LYS A 654 -46.30 -5.40 31.65
N VAL A 655 -45.40 -5.95 30.81
CA VAL A 655 -45.39 -5.66 29.38
C VAL A 655 -46.69 -6.14 28.72
N ARG A 656 -47.15 -7.36 29.02
CA ARG A 656 -48.41 -7.91 28.49
C ARG A 656 -49.63 -7.08 28.93
N ALA A 657 -49.70 -6.67 30.20
CA ALA A 657 -50.75 -5.81 30.73
C ALA A 657 -50.80 -4.46 29.99
N THR A 658 -49.64 -3.81 29.86
CA THR A 658 -49.49 -2.54 29.12
C THR A 658 -49.92 -2.69 27.64
N MET A 659 -49.63 -3.82 27.01
CA MET A 659 -50.02 -4.09 25.63
C MET A 659 -51.53 -4.30 25.48
N ARG A 660 -52.17 -5.02 26.41
CA ARG A 660 -53.63 -5.21 26.43
C ARG A 660 -54.37 -3.89 26.63
N GLU A 661 -53.86 -2.99 27.47
CA GLU A 661 -54.41 -1.65 27.61
C GLU A 661 -54.24 -0.80 26.36
N ASN A 662 -53.07 -0.87 25.71
CA ASN A 662 -52.82 -0.14 24.48
C ASN A 662 -53.66 -0.65 23.31
N ALA A 663 -53.98 -1.96 23.27
CA ALA A 663 -54.86 -2.54 22.27
C ALA A 663 -56.32 -2.06 22.39
N LYS A 664 -56.74 -1.54 23.56
CA LYS A 664 -58.07 -0.93 23.76
C LYS A 664 -58.16 0.49 23.21
N LYS A 665 -57.03 1.17 22.93
CA LYS A 665 -57.01 2.55 22.45
C LYS A 665 -57.11 2.58 20.91
N PRO A 666 -57.99 3.40 20.31
CA PRO A 666 -58.07 3.53 18.86
C PRO A 666 -56.77 4.15 18.32
N ARG A 667 -56.04 3.42 17.49
CA ARG A 667 -54.83 3.92 16.82
C ARG A 667 -55.15 4.40 15.41
N LYS A 668 -54.72 5.61 15.07
CA LYS A 668 -54.72 6.10 13.68
C LYS A 668 -53.75 5.25 12.85
N LYS A 669 -54.20 4.73 11.70
CA LYS A 669 -53.33 4.02 10.75
C LYS A 669 -52.23 4.98 10.27
N GLY A 670 -50.97 4.63 10.52
CA GLY A 670 -49.82 5.42 10.04
C GLY A 670 -49.63 5.28 8.53
N PHE A 671 -49.07 6.32 7.89
CA PHE A 671 -48.84 6.39 6.43
C PHE A 671 -48.22 5.12 5.83
N TRP A 672 -47.17 4.59 6.46
CA TRP A 672 -46.47 3.38 6.01
C TRP A 672 -47.32 2.10 6.10
N ALA A 673 -48.20 2.00 7.11
CA ALA A 673 -49.10 0.86 7.23
C ALA A 673 -50.13 0.84 6.10
N THR A 674 -50.62 2.01 5.69
CA THR A 674 -51.54 2.17 4.55
C THR A 674 -50.85 1.83 3.23
N LYS A 675 -49.63 2.33 3.02
CA LYS A 675 -48.80 2.01 1.83
C LYS A 675 -48.47 0.52 1.70
N LEU A 676 -48.16 -0.16 2.80
CA LEU A 676 -47.94 -1.61 2.81
C LEU A 676 -49.21 -2.40 2.47
N GLU A 677 -50.37 -1.95 2.98
CA GLU A 677 -51.67 -2.56 2.68
C GLU A 677 -52.02 -2.41 1.19
N GLU A 678 -51.74 -1.24 0.59
CA GLU A 678 -51.89 -0.98 -0.84
C GLU A 678 -50.97 -1.84 -1.70
N ALA A 679 -49.67 -1.93 -1.34
CA ALA A 679 -48.70 -2.76 -2.06
C ALA A 679 -49.05 -4.25 -1.99
N GLN A 680 -49.53 -4.73 -0.84
CA GLN A 680 -50.00 -6.12 -0.70
C GLN A 680 -51.27 -6.39 -1.53
N LYS A 681 -52.21 -5.45 -1.58
CA LYS A 681 -53.40 -5.55 -2.44
C LYS A 681 -53.01 -5.58 -3.92
N GLN A 682 -52.02 -4.78 -4.34
CA GLN A 682 -51.49 -4.81 -5.70
C GLN A 682 -50.82 -6.15 -6.05
N GLN A 683 -50.01 -6.72 -5.14
CA GLN A 683 -49.45 -8.06 -5.33
C GLN A 683 -50.53 -9.14 -5.45
N GLN A 684 -51.57 -9.09 -4.60
CA GLN A 684 -52.70 -10.03 -4.69
C GLN A 684 -53.48 -9.88 -5.99
N ALA A 685 -53.67 -8.65 -6.48
CA ALA A 685 -54.32 -8.40 -7.77
C ALA A 685 -53.50 -8.97 -8.93
N MET A 686 -52.18 -8.75 -8.96
CA MET A 686 -51.28 -9.32 -9.98
C MET A 686 -51.27 -10.85 -9.98
N LEU A 687 -51.23 -11.48 -8.80
CA LEU A 687 -51.28 -12.95 -8.68
C LEU A 687 -52.62 -13.52 -9.19
N ARG A 688 -53.74 -12.85 -8.89
CA ARG A 688 -55.06 -13.24 -9.41
C ARG A 688 -55.16 -13.06 -10.92
N GLU A 689 -54.54 -12.02 -11.49
CA GLU A 689 -54.46 -11.83 -12.94
C GLU A 689 -53.60 -12.89 -13.62
N GLN A 690 -52.45 -13.27 -13.04
CA GLN A 690 -51.62 -14.37 -13.55
C GLN A 690 -52.36 -15.71 -13.51
N GLN A 691 -53.09 -16.01 -12.42
CA GLN A 691 -53.92 -17.21 -12.33
C GLN A 691 -55.07 -17.21 -13.33
N ARG A 692 -55.70 -16.05 -13.58
CA ARG A 692 -56.72 -15.88 -14.64
C ARG A 692 -56.15 -16.07 -16.05
N ARG A 693 -54.92 -15.61 -16.30
CA ARG A 693 -54.23 -15.80 -17.59
C ARG A 693 -53.75 -17.23 -17.80
N GLY A 694 -53.33 -17.95 -16.75
CA GLY A 694 -52.92 -19.36 -16.83
C GLY A 694 -54.07 -20.36 -16.91
N GLY A 695 -55.28 -20.01 -16.43
CA GLY A 695 -56.46 -20.89 -16.42
C GLY A 695 -57.25 -20.95 -17.73
N GLY A 696 -56.94 -20.10 -18.72
CA GLY A 696 -57.67 -20.01 -19.99
C GLY A 696 -57.32 -21.09 -21.03
N GLY A 697 -56.31 -21.93 -20.79
CA GLY A 697 -55.77 -22.88 -21.77
C GLY A 697 -56.37 -24.29 -21.79
N LYS A 698 -57.48 -24.55 -21.06
CA LYS A 698 -58.17 -25.85 -21.11
C LYS A 698 -59.68 -25.67 -21.20
N ARG A 699 -60.17 -25.23 -22.37
CA ARG A 699 -61.53 -25.53 -22.87
C ARG A 699 -61.69 -25.06 -24.32
N ARG A 700 -61.12 -25.83 -25.25
CA ARG A 700 -61.81 -26.46 -26.39
C ARG A 700 -60.82 -27.21 -27.25
#